data_AF-A0A936N5V6-F1
#
_entry.id   AF-A0A936N5V6-F1
#
_cell.length_a   1.000
_cell.length_b   1.000
_cell.length_c   1.000
_cell.angle_alpha   90.00
_cell.angle_beta   90.00
_cell.angle_gamma   90.00
#
_symmetry.space_group_name_H-M   'P 1'
#
loop_
_entity.id
_entity.type
_entity.pdbx_description
1 polymer ?
#
loop_
_entity_poly.entity_id
_entity_poly.type
_entity_poly.pdbx_seq_one_letter_code
_entity_poly.pdbx_strand_id
1 'polypeptide(L)'
;MYLKRFIQIACLCLVTFKVLAQPLNSSRYKKFTVISDTLILDTLSLVPGTIQYTFFPQLDSSQLPEINYKSHALVFHKGKPDSFFVSYKAFPLNLEKKYFHRDAASLYTDLSRPNNPFIISYTGTTKQDQLFLNDGLNKNGNISRGLSFGNTQDVVVNSNLNLQVSGKLTPEIDLVMAATDNNIPFQADGTTAQLQEFDKVFIQLSTKDSKMIVGDYQLAKPQNSHFMKFYKRAQGIYFENVYADSSDKNPVQFNTRLAGAVSRGKFSRQVFFGTENNQGPYRLRGADNEPFIIVLSGTEKIFIDGKLLQRGQENDYIIDYNTGEITFTAKQFITKDKRIVAEFQYAERNYARSLFHFGEEVSVKKTKVYFNFFSEQDNKSRPLQQTLEQDQKNTLIRIGDSLEKAVYTGVQEAEFNTSDVFYRKLDSTVNLILYPDVYVYSTIADSAKYRLKFSNVGQGNGNYIQITSSANGKVYKWIAPINGLLQGAYEPVIPLITPKQHQMVTGGITHSITQNNVLNVEGVYTRNDINTFSKANKENDEGSGVKIGSKNEIVLKKDTLHNNTKFVYNLNYEFLQKQFTQVERFRSVEFERDWNRPLGVLLVNDQHIGNVEMGLVKSSGSALLYNYNLFSEGTNYLGEKHQVTGKYYLKKFASAYSGSLLNSKDQLIKQGTEFYRHKSNVSQIFGKVKLAYTDEFERNLFSNINKDTLQARAYQFWEWESSISNADSSKNRIKLFYKERQDKLNYGNELKDSTLAKNYGLSSSIYSIKNNPISLIITYRTLELKNVVGTFLKPDNTLLSRLEYNPRYFKGFITAGIFYESGYGLENKKEFYYLEVAPGQGQYAWIDYNKNDIKELNEFEIAQYNDQARFIRIFTPTNEYVKVLQNLLSVSFNIRPSTIIRNPKTTLAKFARIWMFQTAVRLDNKTADNKDLNNYNPLFDVHDTVLIANTRNLRQSVFLNQSSAVFGMDYTYTDNNSRQLLLNGFEDRSLFSHEIRDRINILKSWAINNLNTYSRKGNRSQFFSNRNYMIETFETESKLIFQNSTNYRIAGIYKYSEKRNIYESANEKAIINNVGLEIRFNQTEKGSLNARADYILINYNSDANSPVSFEMLNSLNKGENYTWELVYSRNLSTNIQMSINYNGRKSPGTSIVHIGGAQIRAFF
;
A
#
# COMPACT_ATOMS: atom_id res chain seq x y z
N MET A 1 26.36 15.99 36.12
CA MET A 1 27.79 15.90 35.70
C MET A 1 28.52 17.26 35.65
N TYR A 2 27.83 18.40 35.59
CA TYR A 2 28.45 19.74 35.53
C TYR A 2 28.95 20.29 36.87
N LEU A 3 28.40 19.87 38.01
CA LEU A 3 28.85 20.31 39.33
C LEU A 3 30.23 19.73 39.75
N LYS A 4 30.56 18.53 39.26
CA LYS A 4 31.87 17.88 39.49
C LYS A 4 33.01 18.57 38.72
N ARG A 5 32.70 19.14 37.54
CA ARG A 5 33.66 19.95 36.76
C ARG A 5 33.86 21.33 37.35
N PHE A 6 32.85 21.94 37.96
CA PHE A 6 32.98 23.26 38.60
C PHE A 6 33.85 23.20 39.87
N ILE A 7 33.78 22.11 40.64
CA ILE A 7 34.65 21.89 41.82
C ILE A 7 36.10 21.56 41.42
N GLN A 8 36.31 20.87 40.29
CA GLN A 8 37.67 20.63 39.77
C GLN A 8 38.32 21.90 39.19
N ILE A 9 37.53 22.84 38.66
CA ILE A 9 38.03 24.13 38.17
C ILE A 9 38.26 25.10 39.35
N ALA A 10 37.42 25.06 40.39
CA ALA A 10 37.62 25.86 41.61
C ALA A 10 38.82 25.38 42.45
N CYS A 11 39.12 24.07 42.48
CA CYS A 11 40.33 23.54 43.14
C CYS A 11 41.63 23.89 42.38
N LEU A 12 41.58 24.25 41.10
CA LEU A 12 42.78 24.65 40.36
C LEU A 12 43.19 26.11 40.58
N CYS A 13 42.34 26.93 41.20
CA CYS A 13 42.59 28.37 41.42
C CYS A 13 43.16 28.72 42.81
N LEU A 14 43.44 27.74 43.70
CA LEU A 14 43.82 28.00 45.09
C LEU A 14 45.11 27.32 45.58
N VAL A 15 46.02 26.96 44.68
CA VAL A 15 47.36 26.52 45.08
C VAL A 15 48.42 27.46 44.50
N THR A 16 48.71 28.51 45.28
CA THR A 16 49.93 29.30 45.21
C THR A 16 51.11 28.49 45.74
N PHE A 17 51.85 27.81 44.85
CA PHE A 17 53.24 27.45 45.14
C PHE A 17 54.17 28.41 44.41
N LYS A 18 54.96 29.16 45.20
CA LYS A 18 56.19 29.81 44.75
C LYS A 18 57.09 28.74 44.13
N VAL A 19 57.12 28.65 42.80
CA VAL A 19 58.22 27.99 42.09
C VAL A 19 59.20 29.08 41.71
N LEU A 20 60.40 28.97 42.28
CA LEU A 20 61.58 29.74 41.89
C LEU A 20 61.69 29.72 40.36
N ALA A 21 61.69 30.91 39.74
CA ALA A 21 62.00 31.06 38.33
C ALA A 21 63.41 30.51 38.09
N GLN A 22 63.51 29.31 37.50
CA GLN A 22 64.74 28.93 36.81
C GLN A 22 64.84 29.86 35.60
N PRO A 23 65.95 30.62 35.45
CA PRO A 23 66.17 31.42 34.26
C PRO A 23 66.30 30.47 33.07
N LEU A 24 65.20 30.24 32.35
CA LEU A 24 65.24 29.57 31.05
C LEU A 24 66.01 30.49 30.11
N ASN A 25 67.30 30.20 29.97
CA ASN A 25 68.18 30.90 29.05
C ASN A 25 67.69 30.62 27.62
N SER A 26 66.77 31.47 27.15
CA SER A 26 66.07 31.32 25.87
C SER A 26 66.97 31.61 24.68
N SER A 27 68.10 32.28 24.89
CA SER A 27 69.12 32.55 23.88
C SER A 27 70.03 31.34 23.73
N ARG A 28 70.15 30.85 22.50
CA ARG A 28 71.07 29.79 22.08
C ARG A 28 72.13 30.41 21.18
N TYR A 29 73.39 30.05 21.42
CA TYR A 29 74.50 30.34 20.53
C TYR A 29 75.19 29.03 20.20
N LYS A 30 75.20 28.64 18.93
CA LYS A 30 75.78 27.36 18.48
C LYS A 30 76.56 27.55 17.18
N LYS A 31 77.63 26.77 17.03
CA LYS A 31 78.33 26.58 15.76
C LYS A 31 77.80 25.31 15.11
N PHE A 32 77.45 25.37 13.83
CA PHE A 32 77.06 24.22 13.04
C PHE A 32 78.00 24.05 11.84
N THR A 33 78.25 22.81 11.47
CA THR A 33 78.85 22.43 10.17
C THR A 33 77.71 22.02 9.24
N VAL A 34 77.69 22.56 8.01
CA VAL A 34 76.55 22.36 7.09
C VAL A 34 76.80 21.15 6.20
N ILE A 35 76.20 20.01 6.55
CA ILE A 35 76.31 18.75 5.79
C ILE A 35 75.15 18.52 4.81
N SER A 36 73.97 19.10 5.08
CA SER A 36 72.76 19.00 4.27
C SER A 36 72.24 20.38 3.86
N ASP A 37 71.36 20.40 2.88
CA ASP A 37 70.64 21.60 2.42
C ASP A 37 69.64 22.13 3.44
N THR A 38 69.05 21.25 4.26
CA THR A 38 68.22 21.65 5.40
C THR A 38 68.91 21.29 6.71
N LEU A 39 69.08 22.27 7.60
CA LEU A 39 69.67 22.10 8.92
C LEU A 39 68.71 22.56 10.02
N ILE A 40 68.29 21.64 10.89
CA ILE A 40 67.43 21.92 12.04
C ILE A 40 68.27 22.58 13.14
N LEU A 41 67.88 23.77 13.58
CA LEU A 41 68.60 24.55 14.59
C LEU A 41 68.26 24.08 16.01
N ASP A 42 67.00 23.75 16.27
CA ASP A 42 66.53 23.36 17.61
C ASP A 42 65.34 22.38 17.54
N THR A 43 65.08 21.64 18.61
CA THR A 43 63.90 20.77 18.73
C THR A 43 62.69 21.53 19.28
N LEU A 44 62.91 22.76 19.77
CA LEU A 44 61.90 23.70 20.24
C LEU A 44 61.61 24.79 19.21
N SER A 45 60.44 25.42 19.29
CA SER A 45 60.05 26.44 18.32
C SER A 45 60.95 27.67 18.39
N LEU A 46 61.46 28.09 17.23
CA LEU A 46 62.31 29.27 17.10
C LEU A 46 61.47 30.55 17.22
N VAL A 47 61.97 31.58 17.90
CA VAL A 47 61.32 32.89 18.02
C VAL A 47 61.60 33.70 16.75
N PRO A 48 60.56 34.09 15.96
CA PRO A 48 60.74 34.84 14.73
C PRO A 48 61.51 36.15 14.92
N GLY A 49 62.36 36.50 13.96
CA GLY A 49 63.17 37.72 13.97
C GLY A 49 64.38 37.72 14.92
N THR A 50 64.62 36.67 15.72
CA THR A 50 65.75 36.62 16.67
C THR A 50 66.99 35.90 16.16
N ILE A 51 66.90 35.30 14.97
CA ILE A 51 67.98 34.50 14.38
C ILE A 51 68.98 35.44 13.70
N GLN A 52 70.22 35.39 14.15
CA GLN A 52 71.37 36.04 13.51
C GLN A 52 72.43 34.98 13.26
N TYR A 53 73.05 35.01 12.09
CA TYR A 53 74.08 34.05 11.71
C TYR A 53 75.31 34.74 11.14
N THR A 54 76.46 34.09 11.27
CA THR A 54 77.74 34.52 10.69
C THR A 54 78.40 33.31 10.03
N PHE A 55 78.57 33.39 8.70
CA PHE A 55 79.08 32.31 7.87
C PHE A 55 80.60 32.37 7.69
N PHE A 56 81.24 31.20 7.56
CA PHE A 56 82.67 31.07 7.28
C PHE A 56 82.89 30.03 6.15
N PRO A 57 83.37 30.44 4.95
CA PRO A 57 83.65 31.82 4.52
C PRO A 57 82.37 32.68 4.41
N GLN A 58 82.55 34.00 4.41
CA GLN A 58 81.42 34.94 4.37
C GLN A 58 80.67 34.82 3.03
N LEU A 59 79.38 34.52 3.11
CA LEU A 59 78.51 34.31 1.94
C LEU A 59 78.05 35.65 1.35
N ASP A 60 77.86 35.68 0.02
CA ASP A 60 77.17 36.78 -0.66
C ASP A 60 75.66 36.78 -0.32
N SER A 61 75.03 37.95 -0.39
CA SER A 61 73.61 38.20 -0.15
C SER A 61 72.67 37.25 -0.92
N SER A 62 73.10 36.75 -2.07
CA SER A 62 72.37 35.80 -2.92
C SER A 62 72.37 34.35 -2.41
N GLN A 63 73.16 34.03 -1.39
CA GLN A 63 73.37 32.67 -0.85
C GLN A 63 72.89 32.52 0.61
N LEU A 64 72.14 33.49 1.12
CA LEU A 64 71.59 33.45 2.47
C LEU A 64 70.51 32.35 2.59
N PRO A 65 70.47 31.58 3.70
CA PRO A 65 69.46 30.55 3.92
C PRO A 65 68.08 31.16 4.20
N GLU A 66 67.06 30.45 3.75
CA GLU A 66 65.68 30.70 4.16
C GLU A 66 65.43 30.12 5.55
N ILE A 67 64.78 30.88 6.43
CA ILE A 67 64.43 30.42 7.77
C ILE A 67 63.05 29.76 7.74
N ASN A 68 63.01 28.44 7.89
CA ASN A 68 61.76 27.72 8.04
C ASN A 68 61.41 27.55 9.52
N TYR A 69 60.60 28.47 10.03
CA TYR A 69 60.12 28.45 11.42
C TYR A 69 59.28 27.22 11.76
N LYS A 70 58.64 26.59 10.76
CA LYS A 70 57.77 25.43 10.93
C LYS A 70 58.55 24.16 11.27
N SER A 71 59.66 23.96 10.55
CA SER A 71 60.58 22.82 10.76
C SER A 71 61.76 23.16 11.68
N HIS A 72 61.77 24.35 12.29
CA HIS A 72 62.85 24.85 13.16
C HIS A 72 64.22 24.82 12.48
N ALA A 73 64.27 25.07 11.16
CA ALA A 73 65.44 24.82 10.32
C ALA A 73 65.85 26.01 9.43
N LEU A 74 67.13 26.03 9.04
CA LEU A 74 67.65 26.85 7.94
C LEU A 74 67.74 26.00 6.67
N VAL A 75 67.23 26.52 5.56
CA VAL A 75 67.23 25.86 4.25
C VAL A 75 68.13 26.64 3.29
N PHE A 76 69.19 26.00 2.81
CA PHE A 76 70.17 26.55 1.89
C PHE A 76 69.85 26.11 0.45
N HIS A 77 69.42 27.05 -0.39
CA HIS A 77 69.02 26.75 -1.78
C HIS A 77 70.15 26.87 -2.81
N LYS A 78 71.15 27.74 -2.59
CA LYS A 78 72.15 28.14 -3.60
C LYS A 78 73.58 28.22 -3.06
N GLY A 79 74.07 27.12 -2.50
CA GLY A 79 75.42 27.00 -1.93
C GLY A 79 75.40 26.88 -0.40
N LYS A 80 76.29 26.04 0.15
CA LYS A 80 76.35 25.76 1.60
C LYS A 80 77.68 26.28 2.15
N PRO A 81 77.69 27.02 3.27
CA PRO A 81 78.92 27.42 3.95
C PRO A 81 79.52 26.21 4.70
N ASP A 82 80.84 26.12 4.82
CA ASP A 82 81.48 25.01 5.55
C ASP A 82 81.04 24.97 7.02
N SER A 83 81.00 26.14 7.67
CA SER A 83 80.44 26.28 9.01
C SER A 83 79.87 27.67 9.27
N PHE A 84 78.97 27.76 10.24
CA PHE A 84 78.42 29.04 10.67
C PHE A 84 78.13 29.07 12.16
N PHE A 85 78.20 30.27 12.73
CA PHE A 85 77.66 30.54 14.06
C PHE A 85 76.26 31.10 13.92
N VAL A 86 75.37 30.70 14.83
CA VAL A 86 74.01 31.23 14.90
C VAL A 86 73.64 31.54 16.33
N SER A 87 73.12 32.74 16.54
CA SER A 87 72.43 33.14 17.76
C SER A 87 70.93 33.21 17.48
N TYR A 88 70.11 32.57 18.30
CA TYR A 88 68.66 32.64 18.19
C TYR A 88 67.99 32.48 19.54
N LYS A 89 66.73 32.91 19.67
CA LYS A 89 65.90 32.56 20.82
C LYS A 89 64.95 31.43 20.47
N ALA A 90 64.75 30.50 21.40
CA ALA A 90 63.74 29.44 21.28
C ALA A 90 62.69 29.57 22.38
N PHE A 91 61.44 29.28 22.05
CA PHE A 91 60.36 29.13 23.03
C PHE A 91 60.61 27.90 23.90
N PRO A 92 60.15 27.88 25.16
CA PRO A 92 60.32 26.73 26.05
C PRO A 92 59.47 25.50 25.67
N LEU A 93 58.79 25.53 24.53
CA LEU A 93 57.86 24.51 24.04
C LEU A 93 57.81 24.51 22.51
N ASN A 94 57.60 23.33 21.93
CA ASN A 94 57.46 23.15 20.49
C ASN A 94 55.98 23.32 20.09
N LEU A 95 55.62 24.49 19.58
CA LEU A 95 54.28 24.88 19.16
C LEU A 95 53.78 24.10 17.93
N GLU A 96 54.69 23.50 17.16
CA GLU A 96 54.39 22.74 15.94
C GLU A 96 54.06 21.26 16.25
N LYS A 97 54.36 20.80 17.47
CA LYS A 97 54.15 19.40 17.85
C LYS A 97 52.67 19.13 18.08
N LYS A 98 52.06 18.37 17.16
CA LYS A 98 50.68 17.92 17.28
C LYS A 98 50.59 16.73 18.23
N TYR A 99 49.69 16.80 19.21
CA TYR A 99 49.38 15.71 20.13
C TYR A 99 48.01 15.14 19.78
N PHE A 100 47.93 13.83 19.59
CA PHE A 100 46.68 13.13 19.32
C PHE A 100 46.51 12.02 20.36
N HIS A 101 45.30 11.86 20.91
CA HIS A 101 44.99 10.73 21.78
C HIS A 101 44.76 9.43 20.97
N ARG A 102 44.37 9.58 19.69
CA ARG A 102 44.30 8.53 18.66
C ARG A 102 44.49 9.21 17.30
N ASP A 103 45.40 8.70 16.47
CA ASP A 103 45.75 9.35 15.20
C ASP A 103 44.60 9.24 14.20
N ALA A 104 44.13 10.37 13.65
CA ALA A 104 43.08 10.38 12.64
C ALA A 104 43.49 9.62 11.37
N ALA A 105 44.78 9.55 11.03
CA ALA A 105 45.26 8.76 9.90
C ALA A 105 44.98 7.26 10.08
N SER A 106 44.95 6.77 11.33
CA SER A 106 44.59 5.38 11.65
C SER A 106 43.09 5.05 11.53
N LEU A 107 42.22 6.07 11.42
CA LEU A 107 40.79 5.91 11.16
C LEU A 107 40.46 5.80 9.66
N TYR A 108 41.39 6.20 8.78
CA TYR A 108 41.21 6.21 7.32
C TYR A 108 42.01 5.12 6.58
N THR A 109 42.80 4.30 7.29
CA THR A 109 43.39 3.08 6.70
C THR A 109 42.30 2.03 6.56
N ASP A 110 41.53 2.13 5.48
CA ASP A 110 40.61 1.10 5.02
C ASP A 110 41.41 -0.11 4.53
N LEU A 111 41.62 -1.09 5.41
CA LEU A 111 42.34 -2.34 5.12
C LEU A 111 41.65 -3.20 4.03
N SER A 112 40.47 -2.81 3.55
CA SER A 112 39.70 -3.54 2.53
C SER A 112 39.87 -3.00 1.11
N ARG A 113 40.57 -1.87 0.91
CA ARG A 113 40.85 -1.31 -0.42
C ARG A 113 42.23 -1.72 -0.94
N PRO A 114 42.33 -2.44 -2.07
CA PRO A 114 43.58 -2.53 -2.81
C PRO A 114 44.02 -1.12 -3.24
N ASN A 115 45.32 -0.84 -3.20
CA ASN A 115 45.92 0.46 -3.58
C ASN A 115 45.62 0.90 -5.03
N ASN A 116 44.92 0.09 -5.84
CA ASN A 116 44.60 0.39 -7.22
C ASN A 116 43.26 -0.25 -7.65
N PRO A 117 42.17 0.52 -7.87
CA PRO A 117 40.83 -0.01 -8.12
C PRO A 117 40.62 -0.60 -9.54
N PHE A 118 41.66 -0.64 -10.38
CA PHE A 118 41.54 -1.05 -11.79
C PHE A 118 42.34 -2.32 -12.18
N ILE A 119 42.92 -3.06 -11.23
CA ILE A 119 43.66 -4.30 -11.53
C ILE A 119 42.94 -5.50 -10.94
N ILE A 120 42.37 -6.34 -11.81
CA ILE A 120 41.91 -7.69 -11.45
C ILE A 120 43.14 -8.61 -11.52
N SER A 121 43.80 -8.86 -10.39
CA SER A 121 44.93 -9.79 -10.33
C SER A 121 44.44 -11.24 -10.20
N TYR A 122 44.61 -12.02 -11.27
CA TYR A 122 44.47 -13.48 -11.24
C TYR A 122 45.78 -14.11 -10.73
N THR A 123 45.92 -14.25 -9.40
CA THR A 123 46.95 -15.11 -8.80
C THR A 123 46.28 -16.26 -8.06
N GLY A 124 46.48 -17.48 -8.58
CA GLY A 124 45.78 -18.71 -8.22
C GLY A 124 46.12 -19.32 -6.86
N THR A 125 46.02 -18.56 -5.78
CA THR A 125 45.99 -19.09 -4.42
C THR A 125 44.74 -18.57 -3.71
N THR A 126 43.79 -19.47 -3.55
CA THR A 126 42.54 -19.34 -2.79
C THR A 126 42.81 -19.00 -1.32
N LYS A 127 43.02 -17.73 -1.01
CA LYS A 127 42.37 -17.15 0.16
C LYS A 127 41.04 -16.63 -0.33
N GLN A 128 39.96 -17.25 0.14
CA GLN A 128 38.62 -16.67 0.02
C GLN A 128 38.62 -15.37 0.82
N ASP A 129 39.13 -14.29 0.22
CA ASP A 129 38.72 -12.95 0.61
C ASP A 129 37.25 -12.88 0.20
N GLN A 130 36.39 -13.33 1.12
CA GLN A 130 34.97 -13.01 1.06
C GLN A 130 34.93 -11.49 0.96
N LEU A 131 34.60 -10.97 -0.23
CA LEU A 131 34.41 -9.54 -0.50
C LEU A 131 33.50 -8.85 0.55
N PHE A 132 32.79 -9.65 1.33
CA PHE A 132 32.03 -9.27 2.49
C PHE A 132 32.44 -10.18 3.67
N LEU A 133 33.38 -9.72 4.49
CA LEU A 133 33.74 -10.38 5.75
C LEU A 133 32.50 -10.61 6.63
N ASN A 134 32.53 -11.69 7.41
CA ASN A 134 31.50 -12.04 8.38
C ASN A 134 31.57 -11.08 9.58
N ASP A 135 31.07 -9.86 9.38
CA ASP A 135 31.07 -8.72 10.31
C ASP A 135 29.95 -8.79 11.37
N GLY A 136 29.24 -9.92 11.45
CA GLY A 136 28.07 -10.09 12.32
C GLY A 136 26.76 -9.62 11.67
N LEU A 137 26.78 -9.19 10.40
CA LEU A 137 25.61 -8.78 9.63
C LEU A 137 25.24 -9.81 8.56
N ASN A 138 24.03 -10.34 8.65
CA ASN A 138 23.40 -11.13 7.60
C ASN A 138 22.86 -10.19 6.51
N LYS A 139 23.48 -10.22 5.35
CA LYS A 139 23.06 -9.50 4.15
C LYS A 139 22.28 -10.48 3.28
N ASN A 140 21.19 -10.05 2.69
CA ASN A 140 20.35 -10.85 1.79
C ASN A 140 19.78 -9.92 0.72
N GLY A 141 19.97 -10.25 -0.55
CA GLY A 141 19.33 -9.50 -1.62
C GLY A 141 20.16 -9.46 -2.89
N ASN A 142 19.81 -8.53 -3.79
CA ASN A 142 20.57 -8.25 -4.98
C ASN A 142 20.54 -6.77 -5.39
N ILE A 143 21.59 -6.35 -6.07
CA ILE A 143 21.67 -5.07 -6.78
C ILE A 143 21.94 -5.38 -8.23
N SER A 144 21.13 -4.86 -9.15
CA SER A 144 21.40 -5.01 -10.57
C SER A 144 21.41 -3.69 -11.32
N ARG A 145 22.29 -3.62 -12.33
CA ARG A 145 22.40 -2.53 -13.29
C ARG A 145 22.44 -3.13 -14.67
N GLY A 146 21.46 -2.76 -15.49
CA GLY A 146 21.27 -3.20 -16.85
C GLY A 146 21.34 -2.03 -17.80
N LEU A 147 21.94 -2.25 -18.97
CA LEU A 147 21.90 -1.37 -20.13
C LEU A 147 21.22 -2.15 -21.25
N SER A 148 20.32 -1.51 -21.98
CA SER A 148 19.69 -2.03 -23.19
C SER A 148 19.86 -1.00 -24.30
N PHE A 149 20.18 -1.44 -25.52
CA PHE A 149 20.38 -0.58 -26.67
C PHE A 149 20.01 -1.32 -27.95
N GLY A 150 19.70 -0.59 -29.02
CA GLY A 150 19.35 -1.20 -30.30
C GLY A 150 19.24 -0.17 -31.41
N ASN A 151 18.98 -0.61 -32.62
CA ASN A 151 18.78 0.31 -33.75
C ASN A 151 17.31 0.79 -33.89
N THR A 152 16.40 0.24 -33.08
CA THR A 152 14.98 0.64 -33.00
C THR A 152 14.58 1.13 -31.60
N GLN A 153 15.54 1.30 -30.69
CA GLN A 153 15.33 1.80 -29.34
C GLN A 153 16.52 2.64 -28.88
N ASP A 154 16.25 3.70 -28.11
CA ASP A 154 17.31 4.47 -27.44
C ASP A 154 18.02 3.63 -26.36
N VAL A 155 19.15 4.14 -25.87
CA VAL A 155 19.88 3.51 -24.77
C VAL A 155 19.09 3.65 -23.48
N VAL A 156 18.58 2.54 -22.95
CA VAL A 156 17.81 2.49 -21.71
C VAL A 156 18.65 1.88 -20.59
N VAL A 157 18.74 2.58 -19.46
CA VAL A 157 19.38 2.07 -18.23
C VAL A 157 18.31 1.56 -17.28
N ASN A 158 18.38 0.28 -16.93
CA ASN A 158 17.51 -0.35 -15.96
C ASN A 158 18.29 -0.62 -14.66
N SER A 159 17.76 -0.16 -13.53
CA SER A 159 18.34 -0.38 -12.21
C SER A 159 17.32 -1.07 -11.32
N ASN A 160 17.77 -2.04 -10.55
CA ASN A 160 16.96 -2.64 -9.49
C ASN A 160 17.84 -2.81 -8.25
N LEU A 161 17.29 -2.48 -7.08
CA LEU A 161 17.91 -2.66 -5.79
C LEU A 161 16.91 -3.38 -4.89
N ASN A 162 17.30 -4.53 -4.34
CA ASN A 162 16.56 -5.19 -3.28
C ASN A 162 17.58 -5.74 -2.28
N LEU A 163 17.84 -4.99 -1.22
CA LEU A 163 18.84 -5.33 -0.22
C LEU A 163 18.21 -5.31 1.17
N GLN A 164 18.41 -6.39 1.92
CA GLN A 164 18.07 -6.51 3.33
C GLN A 164 19.34 -6.82 4.11
N VAL A 165 19.55 -6.13 5.22
CA VAL A 165 20.69 -6.37 6.11
C VAL A 165 20.18 -6.47 7.53
N SER A 166 20.62 -7.47 8.29
CA SER A 166 20.23 -7.66 9.68
C SER A 166 21.35 -8.28 10.49
N GLY A 167 21.59 -7.81 11.72
CA GLY A 167 22.58 -8.43 12.62
C GLY A 167 23.18 -7.43 13.58
N LYS A 168 24.29 -7.80 14.21
CA LYS A 168 24.99 -6.95 15.18
C LYS A 168 26.06 -6.13 14.47
N LEU A 169 25.88 -4.81 14.43
CA LEU A 169 26.91 -3.87 13.97
C LEU A 169 28.04 -3.76 15.00
N THR A 170 27.69 -3.83 16.29
CA THR A 170 28.59 -3.98 17.44
C THR A 170 27.93 -4.91 18.46
N PRO A 171 28.60 -5.36 19.54
CA PRO A 171 27.94 -6.18 20.58
C PRO A 171 26.66 -5.56 21.17
N GLU A 172 26.56 -4.23 21.14
CA GLU A 172 25.50 -3.42 21.75
C GLU A 172 24.50 -2.82 20.74
N ILE A 173 24.83 -2.79 19.44
CA ILE A 173 24.01 -2.17 18.38
C ILE A 173 23.58 -3.23 17.36
N ASP A 174 22.28 -3.46 17.28
CA ASP A 174 21.64 -4.23 16.22
C ASP A 174 21.27 -3.31 15.05
N LEU A 175 21.54 -3.76 13.83
CA LEU A 175 21.19 -3.11 12.56
C LEU A 175 20.11 -3.93 11.86
N VAL A 176 19.09 -3.26 11.35
CA VAL A 176 18.11 -3.81 10.38
C VAL A 176 17.93 -2.78 9.27
N MET A 177 18.24 -3.14 8.03
CA MET A 177 18.07 -2.28 6.85
C MET A 177 17.26 -3.01 5.80
N ALA A 178 16.39 -2.27 5.12
CA ALA A 178 15.76 -2.68 3.88
C ALA A 178 15.88 -1.52 2.88
N ALA A 179 16.38 -1.79 1.69
CA ALA A 179 16.41 -0.85 0.57
C ALA A 179 15.88 -1.57 -0.66
N THR A 180 14.67 -1.20 -1.08
CA THR A 180 13.99 -1.79 -2.24
C THR A 180 13.59 -0.69 -3.21
N ASP A 181 14.05 -0.78 -4.44
CA ASP A 181 13.71 0.09 -5.57
C ASP A 181 13.27 -0.84 -6.72
N ASN A 182 11.96 -1.09 -6.77
CA ASN A 182 11.33 -1.90 -7.81
C ASN A 182 10.37 -1.02 -8.60
N ASN A 183 10.73 -0.69 -9.85
CA ASN A 183 9.80 -0.21 -10.87
C ASN A 183 8.85 -1.35 -11.26
N ILE A 184 7.82 -1.61 -10.44
CA ILE A 184 6.76 -2.53 -10.83
C ILE A 184 5.81 -1.76 -11.76
N PRO A 185 5.67 -2.13 -13.05
CA PRO A 185 4.60 -1.60 -13.88
C PRO A 185 3.27 -1.94 -13.21
N PHE A 186 2.50 -0.90 -12.88
CA PHE A 186 1.24 -0.97 -12.16
C PHE A 186 0.26 -1.88 -12.91
N GLN A 187 -0.06 -3.05 -12.37
CA GLN A 187 -1.30 -3.78 -12.62
C GLN A 187 -1.40 -4.91 -11.60
N ALA A 188 -1.95 -4.61 -10.42
CA ALA A 188 -2.40 -5.64 -9.51
C ALA A 188 -3.86 -5.95 -9.83
N ASP A 189 -4.12 -7.00 -10.60
CA ASP A 189 -5.44 -7.64 -10.63
C ASP A 189 -5.70 -8.28 -9.25
N GLY A 190 -6.25 -7.48 -8.33
CA GLY A 190 -7.17 -7.95 -7.28
C GLY A 190 -6.66 -8.96 -6.22
N THR A 191 -5.35 -9.09 -5.95
CA THR A 191 -4.88 -9.96 -4.84
C THR A 191 -4.36 -9.17 -3.65
N THR A 192 -5.07 -9.27 -2.53
CA THR A 192 -4.90 -8.51 -1.28
C THR A 192 -3.76 -8.98 -0.38
N ALA A 193 -2.94 -9.95 -0.81
CA ALA A 193 -1.89 -10.57 0.01
C ALA A 193 -0.46 -10.12 -0.32
N GLN A 194 -0.21 -9.54 -1.50
CA GLN A 194 1.13 -9.05 -1.84
C GLN A 194 1.18 -7.54 -1.55
N LEU A 195 1.53 -7.22 -0.30
CA LEU A 195 1.63 -5.84 0.17
C LEU A 195 2.59 -5.02 -0.70
N GLN A 196 2.28 -3.71 -0.83
CA GLN A 196 3.21 -2.61 -1.15
C GLN A 196 4.44 -2.51 -0.19
N GLU A 197 4.75 -3.56 0.59
CA GLU A 197 5.94 -3.63 1.45
C GLU A 197 7.25 -3.74 0.67
N PHE A 198 7.18 -3.84 -0.67
CA PHE A 198 8.33 -3.90 -1.57
C PHE A 198 8.88 -2.52 -1.99
N ASP A 199 8.36 -1.41 -1.45
CA ASP A 199 8.90 -0.05 -1.64
C ASP A 199 9.15 0.63 -0.28
N LYS A 200 9.87 -0.07 0.60
CA LYS A 200 10.34 0.45 1.89
C LYS A 200 11.84 0.65 1.84
N VAL A 201 12.29 1.87 2.09
CA VAL A 201 13.72 2.19 2.22
C VAL A 201 13.96 2.72 3.63
N PHE A 202 14.52 1.89 4.52
CA PHE A 202 14.88 2.30 5.87
C PHE A 202 16.12 1.59 6.42
N ILE A 203 16.76 2.25 7.38
CA ILE A 203 17.83 1.73 8.23
C ILE A 203 17.37 1.93 9.67
N GLN A 204 17.29 0.85 10.43
CA GLN A 204 16.99 0.83 11.86
C GLN A 204 18.25 0.42 12.62
N LEU A 205 18.63 1.25 13.59
CA LEU A 205 19.65 0.95 14.59
C LEU A 205 18.97 0.82 15.93
N SER A 206 19.22 -0.26 16.66
CA SER A 206 18.67 -0.47 18.01
C SER A 206 19.74 -0.89 18.99
N THR A 207 19.64 -0.37 20.21
CA THR A 207 20.36 -0.82 21.39
C THR A 207 19.34 -1.35 22.41
N LYS A 208 19.77 -1.71 23.62
CA LYS A 208 18.85 -2.09 24.71
C LYS A 208 17.84 -0.98 25.04
N ASP A 209 18.29 0.27 24.96
CA ASP A 209 17.56 1.44 25.49
C ASP A 209 17.22 2.48 24.41
N SER A 210 17.80 2.41 23.21
CA SER A 210 17.57 3.38 22.12
C SER A 210 17.21 2.72 20.80
N LYS A 211 16.36 3.36 20.01
CA LYS A 211 15.98 2.94 18.67
C LYS A 211 16.00 4.15 17.74
N MET A 212 16.75 4.06 16.65
CA MET A 212 16.79 5.08 15.59
C MET A 212 16.37 4.44 14.27
N ILE A 213 15.51 5.11 13.51
CA ILE A 213 15.14 4.70 12.16
C ILE A 213 15.39 5.89 11.22
N VAL A 214 16.06 5.65 10.10
CA VAL A 214 16.25 6.61 9.01
C VAL A 214 15.62 6.03 7.76
N GLY A 215 14.78 6.81 7.07
CA GLY A 215 13.99 6.36 5.92
C GLY A 215 12.51 6.19 6.26
N ASP A 216 11.86 5.17 5.70
CA ASP A 216 10.44 4.91 5.91
C ASP A 216 10.15 4.35 7.32
N TYR A 217 9.24 4.98 8.05
CA TYR A 217 8.77 4.51 9.35
C TYR A 217 7.29 4.81 9.57
N GLN A 218 6.74 4.22 10.63
CA GLN A 218 5.36 4.42 11.06
C GLN A 218 5.37 5.11 12.42
N LEU A 219 4.66 6.23 12.54
CA LEU A 219 4.51 6.98 13.77
C LEU A 219 3.13 6.65 14.37
N ALA A 220 3.12 6.07 15.57
CA ALA A 220 1.90 5.75 16.30
C ALA A 220 1.62 6.79 17.38
N LYS A 221 0.35 6.87 17.81
CA LYS A 221 -0.12 7.73 18.90
C LYS A 221 0.76 7.63 20.16
N PRO A 222 0.96 8.74 20.90
CA PRO A 222 1.45 8.68 22.27
C PRO A 222 0.54 7.82 23.15
N GLN A 223 1.13 7.01 24.03
CA GLN A 223 0.37 6.02 24.82
C GLN A 223 -0.57 6.68 25.86
N ASN A 224 -0.12 7.76 26.51
CA ASN A 224 -0.81 8.38 27.65
C ASN A 224 -1.63 9.64 27.32
N SER A 225 -1.58 10.16 26.09
CA SER A 225 -2.37 11.32 25.68
C SER A 225 -3.78 10.91 25.24
N HIS A 226 -4.82 11.60 25.71
CA HIS A 226 -6.22 11.49 25.28
C HIS A 226 -6.44 12.20 23.95
N PHE A 227 -6.00 13.46 23.82
CA PHE A 227 -6.29 14.30 22.65
C PHE A 227 -5.39 13.99 21.44
N MET A 228 -4.10 13.69 21.65
CA MET A 228 -3.18 13.41 20.55
C MET A 228 -3.30 11.96 20.10
N LYS A 229 -4.18 11.72 19.12
CA LYS A 229 -4.31 10.45 18.40
C LYS A 229 -3.91 10.66 16.96
N PHE A 230 -2.98 9.83 16.48
CA PHE A 230 -2.67 9.70 15.07
C PHE A 230 -2.04 8.33 14.78
N TYR A 231 -2.02 7.92 13.52
CA TYR A 231 -1.21 6.83 13.01
C TYR A 231 -0.70 7.23 11.63
N LYS A 232 0.55 7.65 11.49
CA LYS A 232 1.08 8.27 10.27
C LYS A 232 2.19 7.43 9.64
N ARG A 233 2.23 7.39 8.31
CA ARG A 233 3.38 6.87 7.53
C ARG A 233 4.22 8.04 7.07
N ALA A 234 5.52 7.99 7.34
CA ALA A 234 6.42 9.09 7.07
C ALA A 234 7.81 8.58 6.63
N GLN A 235 8.54 9.42 5.91
CA GLN A 235 9.90 9.16 5.47
C GLN A 235 10.83 10.24 6.04
N GLY A 236 11.79 9.85 6.87
CA GLY A 236 12.70 10.79 7.54
C GLY A 236 13.47 10.13 8.66
N ILE A 237 13.58 10.80 9.81
CA ILE A 237 14.32 10.31 10.99
C ILE A 237 13.34 10.12 12.14
N TYR A 238 13.40 8.96 12.78
CA TYR A 238 12.73 8.64 14.03
C TYR A 238 13.78 8.22 15.07
N PHE A 239 13.63 8.70 16.29
CA PHE A 239 14.50 8.37 17.42
C PHE A 239 13.64 8.15 18.67
N GLU A 240 13.89 7.06 19.37
CA GLU A 240 13.27 6.71 20.64
C GLU A 240 14.36 6.33 21.63
N ASN A 241 14.28 6.84 22.85
CA ASN A 241 15.23 6.55 23.91
C ASN A 241 14.47 6.33 25.23
N VAL A 242 14.81 5.24 25.92
CA VAL A 242 14.27 4.85 27.22
C VAL A 242 15.41 4.84 28.22
N TYR A 243 15.64 5.98 28.88
CA TYR A 243 16.69 6.13 29.86
C TYR A 243 16.15 5.96 31.28
N ALA A 244 16.75 5.10 32.08
CA ALA A 244 16.40 4.92 33.49
C ALA A 244 17.55 5.39 34.39
N ASP A 245 17.37 6.53 35.06
CA ASP A 245 18.29 6.99 36.10
C ASP A 245 18.05 6.20 37.38
N SER A 246 19.01 5.35 37.74
CA SER A 246 18.97 4.51 38.94
C SER A 246 19.92 5.00 40.05
N SER A 247 20.39 6.25 39.96
CA SER A 247 21.31 6.86 40.93
C SER A 247 20.67 7.10 42.30
N ASP A 248 19.34 7.16 42.36
CA ASP A 248 18.56 7.36 43.57
C ASP A 248 17.74 6.10 43.93
N LYS A 249 17.25 5.98 45.18
CA LYS A 249 16.45 4.83 45.65
C LYS A 249 15.19 4.58 44.81
N ASN A 250 14.77 5.54 44.01
CA ASN A 250 13.57 5.47 43.18
C ASN A 250 13.97 5.78 41.73
N PRO A 251 14.02 4.76 40.85
CA PRO A 251 14.47 4.99 39.49
C PRO A 251 13.51 5.93 38.75
N VAL A 252 14.07 6.91 38.05
CA VAL A 252 13.33 7.83 37.17
C VAL A 252 13.52 7.34 35.74
N GLN A 253 12.43 7.02 35.06
CA GLN A 253 12.45 6.57 33.68
C GLN A 253 11.97 7.68 32.74
N PHE A 254 12.84 8.06 31.80
CA PHE A 254 12.56 9.00 30.71
C PHE A 254 12.32 8.20 29.43
N ASN A 255 11.26 8.54 28.71
CA ASN A 255 10.94 7.97 27.40
C ASN A 255 10.78 9.12 26.40
N THR A 256 11.84 9.36 25.64
CA THR A 256 11.92 10.42 24.64
C THR A 256 11.63 9.85 23.26
N ARG A 257 10.75 10.50 22.50
CA ARG A 257 10.46 10.21 21.09
C ARG A 257 10.61 11.47 20.26
N LEU A 258 11.41 11.40 19.20
CA LEU A 258 11.66 12.48 18.26
C LEU A 258 11.43 11.95 16.85
N ALA A 259 10.72 12.71 16.03
CA ALA A 259 10.48 12.35 14.64
C ALA A 259 10.49 13.61 13.76
N GLY A 260 11.19 13.56 12.64
CA GLY A 260 11.23 14.61 11.63
C GLY A 260 11.24 14.00 10.25
N ALA A 261 10.21 14.26 9.45
CA ALA A 261 9.99 13.54 8.19
C ALA A 261 9.10 14.30 7.20
N VAL A 262 8.89 13.69 6.04
CA VAL A 262 7.82 14.03 5.10
C VAL A 262 6.70 12.99 5.23
N SER A 263 5.46 13.44 5.42
CA SER A 263 4.26 12.61 5.51
C SER A 263 3.93 12.00 4.14
N ARG A 264 3.63 10.70 4.07
CA ARG A 264 3.32 10.00 2.80
C ARG A 264 1.84 10.07 2.40
N GLY A 265 0.95 10.55 3.26
CA GLY A 265 -0.49 10.59 2.96
C GLY A 265 -1.34 11.50 3.83
N LYS A 266 -2.60 11.63 3.44
CA LYS A 266 -3.62 12.43 4.13
C LYS A 266 -4.69 11.52 4.71
N PHE A 267 -5.14 11.84 5.92
CA PHE A 267 -6.21 11.12 6.59
C PHE A 267 -7.57 11.51 5.99
N SER A 268 -8.44 10.52 5.75
CA SER A 268 -9.83 10.71 5.39
C SER A 268 -10.71 9.81 6.25
N ARG A 269 -11.93 10.29 6.53
CA ARG A 269 -12.98 9.53 7.18
C ARG A 269 -14.24 9.62 6.35
N GLN A 270 -14.75 8.47 5.95
CA GLN A 270 -16.00 8.35 5.21
C GLN A 270 -17.02 7.58 6.05
N VAL A 271 -18.23 8.14 6.19
CA VAL A 271 -19.37 7.46 6.80
C VAL A 271 -20.42 7.26 5.74
N PHE A 272 -20.88 6.02 5.59
CA PHE A 272 -21.94 5.67 4.66
C PHE A 272 -22.74 4.50 5.22
N PHE A 273 -23.97 4.35 4.74
CA PHE A 273 -24.76 3.15 5.03
C PHE A 273 -24.49 2.10 3.96
N GLY A 274 -24.55 0.83 4.34
CA GLY A 274 -24.63 -0.25 3.37
C GLY A 274 -25.86 -0.06 2.47
N THR A 275 -25.87 -0.73 1.32
CA THR A 275 -27.06 -0.81 0.48
C THR A 275 -27.60 -2.23 0.57
N GLU A 276 -28.93 -2.38 0.57
CA GLU A 276 -29.55 -3.72 0.56
C GLU A 276 -29.02 -4.51 -0.64
N ASN A 277 -28.66 -5.78 -0.42
CA ASN A 277 -28.13 -6.68 -1.45
C ASN A 277 -26.86 -6.17 -2.14
N ASN A 278 -25.90 -5.72 -1.34
CA ASN A 278 -24.61 -5.31 -1.85
C ASN A 278 -23.49 -5.55 -0.82
N GLN A 279 -22.62 -6.51 -1.11
CA GLN A 279 -21.38 -6.76 -0.36
C GLN A 279 -20.25 -5.82 -0.76
N GLY A 280 -20.43 -5.00 -1.79
CA GLY A 280 -19.42 -4.10 -2.35
C GLY A 280 -19.14 -4.43 -3.82
N PRO A 281 -18.18 -3.74 -4.45
CA PRO A 281 -17.29 -2.73 -3.87
C PRO A 281 -18.02 -1.46 -3.43
N TYR A 282 -17.64 -0.93 -2.26
CA TYR A 282 -17.99 0.38 -1.75
C TYR A 282 -16.80 1.32 -1.93
N ARG A 283 -16.99 2.40 -2.67
CA ARG A 283 -15.90 3.31 -3.02
C ARG A 283 -15.59 4.32 -1.92
N LEU A 284 -14.31 4.46 -1.64
CA LEU A 284 -13.72 5.47 -0.76
C LEU A 284 -13.33 6.72 -1.55
N ARG A 285 -13.53 7.89 -0.94
CA ARG A 285 -13.21 9.20 -1.51
C ARG A 285 -12.22 9.94 -0.63
N GLY A 286 -11.41 10.79 -1.26
CA GLY A 286 -10.49 11.65 -0.53
C GLY A 286 -11.20 12.68 0.34
N ALA A 287 -10.43 13.37 1.17
CA ALA A 287 -10.96 14.30 2.17
C ALA A 287 -11.50 15.60 1.54
N ASP A 288 -11.03 15.96 0.34
CA ASP A 288 -11.56 17.07 -0.45
C ASP A 288 -12.53 16.54 -1.54
N ASN A 289 -13.16 15.37 -1.29
CA ASN A 289 -14.11 14.66 -2.15
C ASN A 289 -13.51 14.19 -3.50
N GLU A 290 -12.21 13.92 -3.54
CA GLU A 290 -11.52 13.34 -4.69
C GLU A 290 -12.12 11.96 -5.00
N PRO A 291 -12.63 11.71 -6.22
CA PRO A 291 -13.26 10.44 -6.56
C PRO A 291 -12.24 9.30 -6.71
N PHE A 292 -10.98 9.61 -7.06
CA PHE A 292 -9.92 8.64 -7.30
C PHE A 292 -8.79 8.85 -6.30
N ILE A 293 -8.58 7.88 -5.44
CA ILE A 293 -7.54 7.92 -4.42
C ILE A 293 -6.80 6.59 -4.36
N ILE A 294 -5.50 6.65 -4.10
CA ILE A 294 -4.71 5.46 -3.79
C ILE A 294 -4.61 5.37 -2.28
N VAL A 295 -5.32 4.41 -1.68
CA VAL A 295 -5.30 4.20 -0.23
C VAL A 295 -3.96 3.60 0.18
N LEU A 296 -3.34 4.16 1.21
CA LEU A 296 -2.08 3.65 1.74
C LEU A 296 -2.33 2.34 2.48
N SER A 297 -1.75 1.25 1.96
CA SER A 297 -2.03 -0.10 2.44
C SER A 297 -1.80 -0.30 3.93
N GLY A 298 -2.78 -0.76 4.70
CA GLY A 298 -2.67 -0.98 6.15
C GLY A 298 -2.86 0.25 7.03
N THR A 299 -3.30 1.37 6.46
CA THR A 299 -3.72 2.55 7.23
C THR A 299 -5.24 2.56 7.49
N GLU A 300 -5.98 1.71 6.78
CA GLU A 300 -7.44 1.63 6.85
C GLU A 300 -7.93 0.93 8.13
N LYS A 301 -9.00 1.48 8.70
CA LYS A 301 -9.79 0.94 9.80
C LYS A 301 -11.25 1.03 9.41
N ILE A 302 -11.86 -0.13 9.20
CA ILE A 302 -13.26 -0.23 8.78
C ILE A 302 -14.08 -0.68 9.98
N PHE A 303 -15.15 0.05 10.25
CA PHE A 303 -16.08 -0.22 11.34
C PHE A 303 -17.48 -0.48 10.78
N ILE A 304 -18.17 -1.49 11.30
CA ILE A 304 -19.61 -1.66 11.12
C ILE A 304 -20.28 -1.49 12.48
N ASP A 305 -21.23 -0.57 12.57
CA ASP A 305 -21.98 -0.26 13.81
C ASP A 305 -21.06 -0.03 15.03
N GLY A 306 -19.91 0.61 14.79
CA GLY A 306 -18.88 0.89 15.80
C GLY A 306 -17.88 -0.24 16.09
N LYS A 307 -18.05 -1.44 15.50
CA LYS A 307 -17.14 -2.58 15.66
C LYS A 307 -16.06 -2.59 14.58
N LEU A 308 -14.78 -2.57 14.99
CA LEU A 308 -13.64 -2.69 14.07
C LEU A 308 -13.62 -4.07 13.40
N LEU A 309 -13.45 -4.07 12.08
CA LEU A 309 -13.36 -5.27 11.25
C LEU A 309 -11.91 -5.67 10.94
N GLN A 310 -11.72 -6.93 10.61
CA GLN A 310 -10.43 -7.48 10.19
C GLN A 310 -10.35 -7.66 8.67
N ARG A 311 -9.28 -7.14 8.07
CA ARG A 311 -8.99 -7.28 6.62
C ARG A 311 -8.54 -8.70 6.25
N GLY A 312 -8.97 -9.20 5.10
CA GLY A 312 -8.51 -10.43 4.45
C GLY A 312 -9.64 -11.23 3.80
N GLN A 313 -9.35 -12.01 2.73
CA GLN A 313 -10.33 -12.89 2.06
C GLN A 313 -10.94 -13.92 3.02
N GLU A 314 -10.16 -14.37 4.00
CA GLU A 314 -10.60 -15.26 5.09
C GLU A 314 -11.18 -14.51 6.30
N ASN A 315 -11.24 -13.18 6.27
CA ASN A 315 -11.70 -12.33 7.37
C ASN A 315 -12.97 -11.55 6.94
N ASP A 316 -13.15 -10.32 7.41
CA ASP A 316 -14.42 -9.57 7.32
C ASP A 316 -14.58 -8.79 6.00
N TYR A 317 -13.49 -8.27 5.44
CA TYR A 317 -13.51 -7.49 4.20
C TYR A 317 -12.17 -7.54 3.45
N ILE A 318 -12.21 -7.20 2.17
CA ILE A 318 -11.06 -6.94 1.30
C ILE A 318 -11.12 -5.48 0.80
N ILE A 319 -9.96 -4.93 0.43
CA ILE A 319 -9.85 -3.57 -0.11
C ILE A 319 -8.92 -3.58 -1.32
N ASP A 320 -9.34 -2.93 -2.39
CA ASP A 320 -8.46 -2.54 -3.51
C ASP A 320 -7.87 -1.16 -3.20
N TYR A 321 -6.56 -1.13 -2.98
CA TYR A 321 -5.85 0.10 -2.62
C TYR A 321 -5.71 1.08 -3.79
N ASN A 322 -5.73 0.60 -5.03
CA ASN A 322 -5.53 1.45 -6.21
C ASN A 322 -6.83 2.14 -6.61
N THR A 323 -7.97 1.45 -6.49
CA THR A 323 -9.29 2.02 -6.77
C THR A 323 -9.96 2.63 -5.53
N GLY A 324 -9.46 2.31 -4.33
CA GLY A 324 -10.05 2.76 -3.07
C GLY A 324 -11.38 2.09 -2.79
N GLU A 325 -11.55 0.81 -3.12
CA GLU A 325 -12.83 0.10 -3.03
C GLU A 325 -12.82 -1.00 -1.96
N ILE A 326 -13.86 -1.06 -1.12
CA ILE A 326 -14.03 -2.06 -0.05
C ILE A 326 -15.09 -3.08 -0.45
N THR A 327 -14.78 -4.37 -0.37
CA THR A 327 -15.76 -5.46 -0.51
C THR A 327 -15.80 -6.31 0.75
N PHE A 328 -16.99 -6.51 1.32
CA PHE A 328 -17.22 -7.34 2.49
C PHE A 328 -17.34 -8.81 2.09
N THR A 329 -16.82 -9.70 2.92
CA THR A 329 -16.95 -11.15 2.69
C THR A 329 -18.29 -11.65 3.21
N ALA A 330 -18.64 -12.90 2.89
CA ALA A 330 -19.86 -13.50 3.43
C ALA A 330 -19.91 -13.61 4.97
N LYS A 331 -18.80 -13.32 5.68
CA LYS A 331 -18.76 -13.24 7.14
C LYS A 331 -19.46 -11.99 7.70
N GLN A 332 -19.60 -10.94 6.90
CA GLN A 332 -20.31 -9.72 7.26
C GLN A 332 -21.51 -9.50 6.33
N PHE A 333 -22.71 -9.84 6.78
CA PHE A 333 -23.92 -9.61 5.99
C PHE A 333 -24.28 -8.10 5.99
N ILE A 334 -24.06 -7.42 4.86
CA ILE A 334 -24.34 -5.99 4.69
C ILE A 334 -25.80 -5.76 4.29
N THR A 335 -26.45 -4.76 4.89
CA THR A 335 -27.84 -4.33 4.62
C THR A 335 -27.92 -2.81 4.54
N LYS A 336 -29.08 -2.27 4.17
CA LYS A 336 -29.36 -0.82 4.24
C LYS A 336 -29.17 -0.22 5.65
N ASP A 337 -29.26 -1.08 6.68
CA ASP A 337 -29.27 -0.67 8.09
C ASP A 337 -27.87 -0.63 8.71
N LYS A 338 -26.86 -1.16 8.01
CA LYS A 338 -25.48 -1.22 8.50
C LYS A 338 -24.80 0.12 8.29
N ARG A 339 -24.36 0.76 9.38
CA ARG A 339 -23.53 1.96 9.27
C ARG A 339 -22.08 1.55 9.16
N ILE A 340 -21.43 2.00 8.10
CA ILE A 340 -20.05 1.70 7.77
C ILE A 340 -19.24 2.99 7.95
N VAL A 341 -18.16 2.90 8.72
CA VAL A 341 -17.19 3.98 8.89
C VAL A 341 -15.85 3.49 8.40
N ALA A 342 -15.30 4.17 7.40
CA ALA A 342 -13.96 3.92 6.87
C ALA A 342 -13.05 5.08 7.26
N GLU A 343 -12.03 4.80 8.07
CA GLU A 343 -10.93 5.72 8.37
C GLU A 343 -9.68 5.21 7.67
N PHE A 344 -9.01 6.01 6.85
CA PHE A 344 -7.85 5.56 6.08
C PHE A 344 -6.94 6.74 5.72
N GLN A 345 -5.70 6.45 5.30
CA GLN A 345 -4.88 7.42 4.62
C GLN A 345 -4.79 7.11 3.14
N TYR A 346 -4.66 8.15 2.32
CA TYR A 346 -4.44 8.03 0.89
C TYR A 346 -3.24 8.87 0.47
N ALA A 347 -2.59 8.46 -0.62
CA ALA A 347 -1.49 9.19 -1.22
C ALA A 347 -2.03 10.48 -1.83
N GLU A 348 -1.74 11.60 -1.18
CA GLU A 348 -1.98 12.94 -1.72
C GLU A 348 -0.62 13.52 -2.10
N ARG A 349 -0.42 13.85 -3.36
CA ARG A 349 0.87 14.35 -3.86
C ARG A 349 0.75 15.80 -4.35
N ASN A 350 -0.10 16.63 -3.76
CA ASN A 350 -0.20 18.04 -4.17
C ASN A 350 0.93 18.89 -3.61
N TYR A 351 1.28 18.70 -2.34
CA TYR A 351 2.38 19.39 -1.66
C TYR A 351 3.27 18.38 -0.92
N ALA A 352 4.56 18.68 -0.81
CA ALA A 352 5.42 17.99 0.14
C ALA A 352 5.06 18.42 1.57
N ARG A 353 4.70 17.47 2.43
CA ARG A 353 4.19 17.74 3.78
C ARG A 353 5.21 17.40 4.84
N SER A 354 5.82 18.39 5.48
CA SER A 354 6.72 18.15 6.61
C SER A 354 5.93 17.72 7.84
N LEU A 355 6.44 16.73 8.57
CA LEU A 355 5.92 16.20 9.82
C LEU A 355 7.00 16.25 10.88
N PHE A 356 6.69 16.85 12.03
CA PHE A 356 7.55 16.87 13.20
C PHE A 356 6.77 16.39 14.43
N HIS A 357 7.38 15.52 15.23
CA HIS A 357 6.80 15.05 16.48
C HIS A 357 7.88 14.97 17.56
N PHE A 358 7.57 15.50 18.73
CA PHE A 358 8.36 15.35 19.94
C PHE A 358 7.45 14.85 21.06
N GLY A 359 7.87 13.83 21.79
CA GLY A 359 7.16 13.31 22.95
C GLY A 359 8.15 12.98 24.05
N GLU A 360 7.85 13.40 25.27
CA GLU A 360 8.64 13.09 26.46
C GLU A 360 7.70 12.54 27.53
N GLU A 361 8.01 11.37 28.07
CA GLU A 361 7.29 10.79 29.22
C GLU A 361 8.27 10.48 30.35
N VAL A 362 8.02 11.06 31.51
CA VAL A 362 8.81 10.87 32.73
C VAL A 362 7.97 10.08 33.74
N SER A 363 8.44 8.88 34.08
CA SER A 363 7.81 7.99 35.06
C SER A 363 8.63 7.95 36.35
N VAL A 364 8.00 8.30 37.49
CA VAL A 364 8.59 8.28 38.83
C VAL A 364 7.60 7.68 39.83
N LYS A 365 7.88 6.48 40.35
CA LYS A 365 7.03 5.73 41.28
C LYS A 365 5.57 5.59 40.79
N LYS A 366 4.68 6.42 41.33
CA LYS A 366 3.23 6.44 41.11
C LYS A 366 2.80 7.59 40.19
N THR A 367 3.75 8.39 39.71
CA THR A 367 3.50 9.57 38.87
C THR A 367 4.09 9.36 37.48
N LYS A 368 3.32 9.74 36.47
CA LYS A 368 3.78 9.89 35.09
C LYS A 368 3.47 11.30 34.63
N VAL A 369 4.45 12.00 34.10
CA VAL A 369 4.29 13.30 33.46
C VAL A 369 4.63 13.13 31.99
N TYR A 370 3.84 13.69 31.09
CA TYR A 370 4.11 13.62 29.66
C TYR A 370 3.86 14.95 28.97
N PHE A 371 4.63 15.20 27.92
CA PHE A 371 4.52 16.35 27.04
C PHE A 371 4.67 15.86 25.60
N ASN A 372 3.79 16.29 24.69
CA ASN A 372 3.88 15.96 23.28
C ASN A 372 3.66 17.22 22.43
N PHE A 373 4.41 17.31 21.34
CA PHE A 373 4.29 18.32 20.30
C PHE A 373 4.20 17.63 18.95
N PHE A 374 3.24 18.01 18.13
CA PHE A 374 3.02 17.52 16.79
C PHE A 374 2.83 18.71 15.84
N SER A 375 3.47 18.68 14.68
CA SER A 375 3.31 19.68 13.62
C SER A 375 3.33 18.99 12.26
N GLU A 376 2.36 19.29 11.42
CA GLU A 376 2.26 18.83 10.05
C GLU A 376 1.97 20.04 9.15
N GLN A 377 2.74 20.24 8.08
CA GLN A 377 2.64 21.45 7.25
C GLN A 377 2.95 21.17 5.79
N ASP A 378 2.11 21.66 4.90
CA ASP A 378 2.32 21.63 3.45
C ASP A 378 3.33 22.70 3.03
N ASN A 379 4.31 22.30 2.23
CA ASN A 379 5.30 23.22 1.68
C ASN A 379 4.74 23.95 0.45
N LYS A 380 4.23 25.17 0.67
CA LYS A 380 3.72 26.06 -0.40
C LYS A 380 4.73 26.40 -1.50
N SER A 381 6.04 26.19 -1.27
CA SER A 381 7.10 26.48 -2.25
C SER A 381 7.52 25.26 -3.07
N ARG A 382 7.02 24.05 -2.73
CA ARG A 382 7.33 22.80 -3.42
C ARG A 382 6.05 21.99 -3.70
N PRO A 383 5.17 22.48 -4.59
CA PRO A 383 4.09 21.63 -5.10
C PRO A 383 4.68 20.43 -5.85
N LEU A 384 4.00 19.29 -5.78
CA LEU A 384 4.43 18.03 -6.38
C LEU A 384 3.62 17.73 -7.65
N GLN A 385 2.32 17.47 -7.54
CA GLN A 385 1.42 17.22 -8.68
C GLN A 385 0.71 18.47 -9.20
N GLN A 386 0.40 19.43 -8.33
CA GLN A 386 -0.31 20.65 -8.72
C GLN A 386 0.68 21.77 -9.07
N THR A 387 1.04 21.88 -10.35
CA THR A 387 1.85 23.04 -10.79
C THR A 387 0.94 24.27 -10.82
N LEU A 388 1.26 25.26 -9.98
CA LEU A 388 0.49 26.50 -9.86
C LEU A 388 1.15 27.66 -10.60
N GLU A 389 0.45 28.20 -11.60
CA GLU A 389 0.77 29.47 -12.24
C GLU A 389 0.51 30.66 -11.32
N GLN A 390 1.03 31.84 -11.68
CA GLN A 390 0.91 33.03 -10.85
C GLN A 390 -0.55 33.44 -10.63
N ASP A 391 -1.40 33.36 -11.65
CA ASP A 391 -2.83 33.71 -11.53
C ASP A 391 -3.61 32.72 -10.66
N GLN A 392 -3.25 31.44 -10.71
CA GLN A 392 -3.80 30.42 -9.83
C GLN A 392 -3.40 30.68 -8.37
N LYS A 393 -2.14 31.07 -8.11
CA LYS A 393 -1.69 31.51 -6.76
C LYS A 393 -2.44 32.76 -6.30
N ASN A 394 -2.62 33.74 -7.17
CA ASN A 394 -3.37 34.96 -6.85
C ASN A 394 -4.82 34.64 -6.45
N THR A 395 -5.45 33.67 -7.14
CA THR A 395 -6.76 33.15 -6.75
C THR A 395 -6.72 32.54 -5.34
N LEU A 396 -5.77 31.64 -5.04
CA LEU A 396 -5.63 31.05 -3.70
C LEU A 396 -5.35 32.08 -2.59
N ILE A 397 -4.67 33.20 -2.89
CA ILE A 397 -4.44 34.28 -1.93
C ILE A 397 -5.75 35.02 -1.62
N ARG A 398 -6.55 35.32 -2.65
CA ARG A 398 -7.78 36.13 -2.54
C ARG A 398 -8.93 35.42 -1.83
N ILE A 399 -9.02 34.10 -1.94
CA ILE A 399 -10.16 33.34 -1.38
C ILE A 399 -10.14 33.25 0.15
N GLY A 400 -9.02 33.56 0.82
CA GLY A 400 -8.90 33.39 2.26
C GLY A 400 -9.16 31.93 2.66
N ASP A 401 -10.06 31.74 3.61
CA ASP A 401 -10.48 30.43 4.11
C ASP A 401 -11.67 29.81 3.33
N SER A 402 -12.18 30.48 2.29
CA SER A 402 -13.30 29.98 1.46
C SER A 402 -12.84 29.02 0.37
N LEU A 403 -12.56 27.76 0.74
CA LEU A 403 -12.01 26.74 -0.17
C LEU A 403 -12.94 26.40 -1.34
N GLU A 404 -14.25 26.56 -1.21
CA GLU A 404 -15.24 26.42 -2.29
C GLU A 404 -15.03 27.38 -3.47
N LYS A 405 -14.29 28.49 -3.26
CA LYS A 405 -13.90 29.43 -4.33
C LYS A 405 -12.55 29.09 -4.97
N ALA A 406 -11.89 28.02 -4.53
CA ALA A 406 -10.58 27.57 -5.04
C ALA A 406 -10.74 26.78 -6.35
N VAL A 407 -11.26 27.42 -7.40
CA VAL A 407 -11.51 26.80 -8.70
C VAL A 407 -10.87 27.66 -9.81
N TYR A 408 -10.31 27.02 -10.83
CA TYR A 408 -9.72 27.67 -12.00
C TYR A 408 -10.24 27.05 -13.30
N THR A 409 -10.09 27.77 -14.43
CA THR A 409 -10.47 27.22 -15.75
C THR A 409 -9.62 26.00 -16.10
N GLY A 410 -10.26 24.97 -16.63
CA GLY A 410 -9.63 23.75 -17.15
C GLY A 410 -9.36 23.79 -18.66
N VAL A 411 -9.59 24.93 -19.30
CA VAL A 411 -9.36 25.13 -20.73
C VAL A 411 -7.93 25.57 -20.99
N GLN A 412 -7.23 24.87 -21.88
CA GLN A 412 -5.90 25.23 -22.34
C GLN A 412 -5.84 25.19 -23.87
N GLU A 413 -5.36 26.27 -24.48
CA GLU A 413 -5.02 26.28 -25.91
C GLU A 413 -3.71 25.51 -26.14
N ALA A 414 -3.68 24.63 -27.13
CA ALA A 414 -2.53 23.79 -27.45
C ALA A 414 -2.51 23.43 -28.94
N GLU A 415 -1.32 23.19 -29.49
CA GLU A 415 -1.16 22.67 -30.84
C GLU A 415 -1.70 21.24 -30.95
N PHE A 416 -2.42 20.97 -32.04
CA PHE A 416 -3.00 19.66 -32.30
C PHE A 416 -1.93 18.57 -32.34
N ASN A 417 -2.22 17.43 -31.71
CA ASN A 417 -1.44 16.21 -31.81
C ASN A 417 -2.37 14.99 -31.87
N THR A 418 -1.83 13.86 -32.31
CA THR A 418 -2.61 12.63 -32.57
C THR A 418 -2.80 11.73 -31.35
N SER A 419 -2.28 12.15 -30.18
CA SER A 419 -2.29 11.34 -28.95
C SER A 419 -3.29 11.86 -27.91
N ASP A 420 -3.58 13.15 -27.89
CA ASP A 420 -4.49 13.81 -26.94
C ASP A 420 -5.91 13.98 -27.52
N VAL A 421 -6.89 14.20 -26.63
CA VAL A 421 -8.26 14.55 -27.01
C VAL A 421 -8.39 16.08 -27.15
N PHE A 422 -8.71 16.54 -28.36
CA PHE A 422 -8.88 17.97 -28.66
C PHE A 422 -10.34 18.36 -28.91
N TYR A 423 -10.61 19.66 -28.71
CA TYR A 423 -11.89 20.29 -28.91
C TYR A 423 -11.74 21.56 -29.74
N ARG A 424 -12.80 21.91 -30.46
CA ARG A 424 -12.99 23.22 -31.08
C ARG A 424 -13.96 24.05 -30.24
N LYS A 425 -13.75 25.36 -30.21
CA LYS A 425 -14.61 26.32 -29.51
C LYS A 425 -15.63 26.92 -30.47
N LEU A 426 -16.91 26.93 -30.11
CA LEU A 426 -18.00 27.48 -30.92
C LEU A 426 -19.15 27.98 -30.05
N ASP A 427 -19.96 28.89 -30.58
CA ASP A 427 -21.20 29.33 -29.91
C ASP A 427 -22.38 28.43 -30.32
N SER A 428 -23.21 28.04 -29.37
CA SER A 428 -24.38 27.18 -29.60
C SER A 428 -25.67 27.93 -29.27
N THR A 429 -26.67 27.90 -30.14
CA THR A 429 -27.99 28.51 -29.87
C THR A 429 -29.05 27.42 -29.68
N VAL A 430 -29.75 27.44 -28.54
CA VAL A 430 -30.84 26.50 -28.24
C VAL A 430 -32.03 27.28 -27.69
N ASN A 431 -33.22 27.10 -28.28
CA ASN A 431 -34.45 27.83 -27.92
C ASN A 431 -34.27 29.37 -27.90
N LEU A 432 -33.58 29.92 -28.91
CA LEU A 432 -33.25 31.36 -29.02
C LEU A 432 -32.34 31.92 -27.91
N ILE A 433 -31.75 31.06 -27.06
CA ILE A 433 -30.75 31.43 -26.07
C ILE A 433 -29.37 31.09 -26.63
N LEU A 434 -28.49 32.09 -26.70
CA LEU A 434 -27.09 31.93 -27.11
C LEU A 434 -26.25 31.44 -25.93
N TYR A 435 -25.53 30.34 -26.13
CA TYR A 435 -24.53 29.79 -25.23
C TYR A 435 -23.15 30.01 -25.88
N PRO A 436 -22.42 31.07 -25.47
CA PRO A 436 -21.09 31.30 -25.99
C PRO A 436 -20.10 30.25 -25.45
N ASP A 437 -18.97 30.09 -26.14
CA ASP A 437 -17.81 29.33 -25.63
C ASP A 437 -18.07 27.84 -25.35
N VAL A 438 -18.89 27.18 -26.17
CA VAL A 438 -19.11 25.73 -26.10
C VAL A 438 -17.96 24.97 -26.76
N TYR A 439 -17.42 23.98 -26.06
CA TYR A 439 -16.32 23.14 -26.57
C TYR A 439 -16.87 21.83 -27.11
N VAL A 440 -16.55 21.52 -28.36
CA VAL A 440 -17.00 20.28 -29.03
C VAL A 440 -15.80 19.48 -29.51
N TYR A 441 -15.80 18.18 -29.22
CA TYR A 441 -14.74 17.25 -29.63
C TYR A 441 -14.47 17.34 -31.14
N SER A 442 -13.19 17.41 -31.53
CA SER A 442 -12.76 17.49 -32.92
C SER A 442 -11.38 16.86 -33.12
N THR A 443 -11.22 16.18 -34.25
CA THR A 443 -9.95 15.59 -34.72
C THR A 443 -9.36 16.38 -35.91
N ILE A 444 -9.95 17.52 -36.27
CA ILE A 444 -9.52 18.33 -37.42
C ILE A 444 -8.49 19.37 -36.94
N ALA A 445 -7.23 19.20 -37.35
CA ALA A 445 -6.09 20.00 -36.88
C ALA A 445 -6.32 21.53 -36.93
N ASP A 446 -6.97 22.06 -37.96
CA ASP A 446 -7.20 23.50 -38.13
C ASP A 446 -8.11 24.12 -37.06
N SER A 447 -9.04 23.33 -36.50
CA SER A 447 -10.07 23.80 -35.57
C SER A 447 -9.92 23.24 -34.15
N ALA A 448 -9.23 22.11 -34.00
CA ALA A 448 -9.01 21.39 -32.77
C ALA A 448 -7.86 22.00 -31.94
N LYS A 449 -8.09 23.19 -31.37
CA LYS A 449 -7.07 24.00 -30.68
C LYS A 449 -7.10 23.94 -29.15
N TYR A 450 -8.10 23.27 -28.55
CA TYR A 450 -8.32 23.31 -27.11
C TYR A 450 -8.22 21.92 -26.48
N ARG A 451 -7.43 21.80 -25.42
CA ARG A 451 -7.46 20.66 -24.48
C ARG A 451 -8.22 21.08 -23.24
N LEU A 452 -9.12 20.22 -22.78
CA LEU A 452 -9.98 20.51 -21.63
C LEU A 452 -9.80 19.47 -20.53
N LYS A 453 -9.66 19.96 -19.31
CA LYS A 453 -9.71 19.14 -18.09
C LYS A 453 -11.08 19.32 -17.44
N PHE A 454 -11.85 18.25 -17.41
CA PHE A 454 -13.18 18.23 -16.81
C PHE A 454 -13.14 17.72 -15.37
N SER A 455 -13.93 18.35 -14.51
CA SER A 455 -14.22 17.89 -13.15
C SER A 455 -15.69 17.52 -13.03
N ASN A 456 -16.00 16.50 -12.22
CA ASN A 456 -17.38 16.11 -11.93
C ASN A 456 -17.96 17.03 -10.85
N VAL A 457 -18.98 17.81 -11.22
CA VAL A 457 -19.68 18.76 -10.34
C VAL A 457 -21.02 18.21 -9.79
N GLY A 458 -21.32 16.95 -10.12
CA GLY A 458 -22.56 16.27 -9.75
C GLY A 458 -23.65 16.40 -10.83
N GLN A 459 -24.50 15.38 -10.93
CA GLN A 459 -25.60 15.34 -11.89
C GLN A 459 -26.54 16.53 -11.69
N GLY A 460 -26.82 17.26 -12.77
CA GLY A 460 -27.68 18.45 -12.75
C GLY A 460 -26.97 19.75 -12.39
N ASN A 461 -25.64 19.72 -12.19
CA ASN A 461 -24.84 20.90 -11.86
C ASN A 461 -23.80 21.25 -12.94
N GLY A 462 -23.77 20.55 -14.08
CA GLY A 462 -22.79 20.80 -15.15
C GLY A 462 -23.38 20.84 -16.56
N ASN A 463 -22.64 21.39 -17.50
CA ASN A 463 -23.00 21.55 -18.91
C ASN A 463 -22.59 20.35 -19.80
N TYR A 464 -21.78 19.41 -19.29
CA TYR A 464 -21.21 18.32 -20.08
C TYR A 464 -21.53 16.93 -19.52
N ILE A 465 -21.61 15.95 -20.42
CA ILE A 465 -21.68 14.50 -20.13
C ILE A 465 -20.52 13.77 -20.81
N GLN A 466 -20.02 12.71 -20.20
CA GLN A 466 -19.05 11.81 -20.84
C GLN A 466 -19.77 10.93 -21.87
N ILE A 467 -19.17 10.70 -23.03
CA ILE A 467 -19.71 9.85 -24.10
C ILE A 467 -18.72 8.72 -24.46
N THR A 468 -19.23 7.64 -25.05
CA THR A 468 -18.39 6.55 -25.58
C THR A 468 -17.72 6.97 -26.89
N SER A 469 -16.46 6.58 -27.08
CA SER A 469 -15.62 6.97 -28.22
C SER A 469 -14.51 5.93 -28.49
N SER A 470 -13.98 5.92 -29.71
CA SER A 470 -12.76 5.20 -30.10
C SER A 470 -11.47 5.95 -29.71
N ALA A 471 -11.56 7.22 -29.32
CA ALA A 471 -10.41 8.05 -28.96
C ALA A 471 -9.62 7.47 -27.78
N ASN A 472 -8.29 7.64 -27.80
CA ASN A 472 -7.40 7.25 -26.70
C ASN A 472 -7.49 8.22 -25.50
N GLY A 473 -8.68 8.37 -24.92
CA GLY A 473 -8.94 9.27 -23.79
C GLY A 473 -10.43 9.56 -23.59
N LYS A 474 -10.75 10.39 -22.60
CA LYS A 474 -12.15 10.72 -22.25
C LYS A 474 -12.72 11.78 -23.18
N VAL A 475 -13.90 11.51 -23.73
CA VAL A 475 -14.63 12.47 -24.57
C VAL A 475 -15.89 12.94 -23.85
N TYR A 476 -16.07 14.25 -23.82
CA TYR A 476 -17.22 14.94 -23.23
C TYR A 476 -18.03 15.67 -24.29
N LYS A 477 -19.35 15.62 -24.16
CA LYS A 477 -20.31 16.30 -25.02
C LYS A 477 -21.09 17.33 -24.22
N TRP A 478 -21.19 18.54 -24.75
CA TRP A 478 -22.06 19.57 -24.21
C TRP A 478 -23.53 19.20 -24.41
N ILE A 479 -24.35 19.46 -23.40
CA ILE A 479 -25.80 19.31 -23.46
C ILE A 479 -26.50 20.56 -22.97
N ALA A 480 -27.51 20.98 -23.72
CA ALA A 480 -28.23 22.21 -23.44
C ALA A 480 -29.06 22.08 -22.15
N PRO A 481 -29.14 23.15 -21.32
CA PRO A 481 -30.04 23.20 -20.18
C PRO A 481 -31.51 23.11 -20.61
N ILE A 482 -32.33 22.43 -19.81
CA ILE A 482 -33.79 22.36 -20.01
C ILE A 482 -34.44 23.27 -18.97
N ASN A 483 -35.20 24.29 -19.41
CA ASN A 483 -35.82 25.30 -18.54
C ASN A 483 -34.82 25.99 -17.57
N GLY A 484 -33.58 26.20 -18.01
CA GLY A 484 -32.52 26.79 -17.18
C GLY A 484 -31.84 25.82 -16.20
N LEU A 485 -32.30 24.57 -16.11
CA LEU A 485 -31.67 23.53 -15.30
C LEU A 485 -30.62 22.77 -16.12
N LEU A 486 -29.38 22.80 -15.63
CA LEU A 486 -28.27 22.04 -16.19
C LEU A 486 -28.59 20.53 -16.19
N GLN A 487 -28.18 19.83 -17.23
CA GLN A 487 -28.49 18.39 -17.41
C GLN A 487 -27.26 17.49 -17.24
N GLY A 488 -26.06 18.06 -17.31
CA GLY A 488 -24.79 17.34 -17.25
C GLY A 488 -24.26 17.18 -15.84
N ALA A 489 -23.11 16.52 -15.75
CA ALA A 489 -22.41 16.25 -14.50
C ALA A 489 -20.97 16.80 -14.48
N TYR A 490 -20.51 17.38 -15.58
CA TYR A 490 -19.12 17.79 -15.77
C TYR A 490 -19.00 19.25 -16.22
N GLU A 491 -17.93 19.90 -15.76
CA GLU A 491 -17.50 21.25 -16.17
C GLU A 491 -16.00 21.30 -16.44
N PRO A 492 -15.52 22.12 -17.39
CA PRO A 492 -14.10 22.27 -17.70
C PRO A 492 -13.42 23.20 -16.68
N VAL A 493 -13.44 22.80 -15.42
CA VAL A 493 -12.84 23.52 -14.29
C VAL A 493 -11.92 22.59 -13.50
N ILE A 494 -10.90 23.16 -12.86
CA ILE A 494 -9.92 22.44 -12.05
C ILE A 494 -10.00 22.97 -10.61
N PRO A 495 -10.24 22.12 -9.60
CA PRO A 495 -10.13 22.52 -8.20
C PRO A 495 -8.65 22.78 -7.85
N LEU A 496 -8.37 23.91 -7.21
CA LEU A 496 -7.05 24.29 -6.71
C LEU A 496 -6.96 23.94 -5.22
N ILE A 497 -5.93 23.20 -4.85
CA ILE A 497 -5.75 22.74 -3.47
C ILE A 497 -4.85 23.72 -2.72
N THR A 498 -5.30 24.19 -1.56
CA THR A 498 -4.55 25.09 -0.67
C THR A 498 -3.52 24.35 0.17
N PRO A 499 -2.35 24.95 0.47
CA PRO A 499 -1.39 24.39 1.41
C PRO A 499 -1.85 24.63 2.86
N LYS A 500 -1.96 23.57 3.66
CA LYS A 500 -2.49 23.59 5.04
C LYS A 500 -1.38 23.42 6.09
N GLN A 501 -1.63 23.87 7.32
CA GLN A 501 -0.77 23.65 8.49
C GLN A 501 -1.60 23.23 9.69
N HIS A 502 -1.16 22.18 10.41
CA HIS A 502 -1.80 21.69 11.62
C HIS A 502 -0.78 21.42 12.73
N GLN A 503 -1.01 21.95 13.93
CA GLN A 503 -0.12 21.82 15.08
C GLN A 503 -0.92 21.48 16.33
N MET A 504 -0.36 20.64 17.20
CA MET A 504 -0.97 20.23 18.44
C MET A 504 0.09 20.04 19.54
N VAL A 505 -0.19 20.58 20.72
CA VAL A 505 0.62 20.41 21.93
C VAL A 505 -0.25 19.78 23.01
N THR A 506 0.20 18.70 23.63
CA THR A 506 -0.46 18.10 24.81
C THR A 506 0.50 18.02 25.98
N GLY A 507 -0.01 18.24 27.19
CA GLY A 507 0.76 18.09 28.43
C GLY A 507 -0.13 17.51 29.51
N GLY A 508 0.34 16.50 30.22
CA GLY A 508 -0.50 15.85 31.22
C GLY A 508 0.26 15.10 32.32
N ILE A 509 -0.47 14.80 33.38
CA ILE A 509 0.02 14.14 34.59
C ILE A 509 -0.95 13.02 34.95
N THR A 510 -0.42 11.82 35.18
CA THR A 510 -1.14 10.70 35.78
C THR A 510 -0.51 10.38 37.12
N HIS A 511 -1.29 10.41 38.20
CA HIS A 511 -0.80 10.16 39.55
C HIS A 511 -1.69 9.15 40.29
N SER A 512 -1.10 8.04 40.75
CA SER A 512 -1.79 7.08 41.60
C SER A 512 -1.71 7.51 43.06
N ILE A 513 -2.76 8.16 43.56
CA ILE A 513 -2.88 8.62 44.94
C ILE A 513 -2.81 7.41 45.89
N THR A 514 -3.56 6.35 45.57
CA THR A 514 -3.50 5.04 46.25
C THR A 514 -3.33 3.93 45.20
N GLN A 515 -3.25 2.66 45.61
CA GLN A 515 -3.29 1.54 44.65
C GLN A 515 -4.59 1.49 43.84
N ASN A 516 -5.65 2.12 44.36
CA ASN A 516 -7.01 2.02 43.84
C ASN A 516 -7.60 3.38 43.40
N ASN A 517 -6.82 4.46 43.44
CA ASN A 517 -7.20 5.81 43.02
C ASN A 517 -6.14 6.36 42.08
N VAL A 518 -6.54 6.63 40.83
CA VAL A 518 -5.68 7.21 39.80
C VAL A 518 -6.30 8.50 39.29
N LEU A 519 -5.57 9.61 39.43
CA LEU A 519 -5.90 10.91 38.87
C LEU A 519 -5.16 11.11 37.54
N ASN A 520 -5.84 11.64 36.53
CA ASN A 520 -5.29 12.00 35.22
C ASN A 520 -5.74 13.41 34.85
N VAL A 521 -4.81 14.25 34.46
CA VAL A 521 -5.06 15.62 33.97
C VAL A 521 -4.28 15.81 32.68
N GLU A 522 -4.90 16.37 31.65
CA GLU A 522 -4.26 16.67 30.37
C GLU A 522 -4.81 17.99 29.80
N GLY A 523 -3.91 18.89 29.40
CA GLY A 523 -4.24 20.06 28.59
C GLY A 523 -3.82 19.86 27.13
N VAL A 524 -4.52 20.53 26.22
CA VAL A 524 -4.21 20.56 24.79
C VAL A 524 -4.33 21.98 24.22
N TYR A 525 -3.44 22.30 23.28
CA TYR A 525 -3.50 23.49 22.43
C TYR A 525 -3.31 23.08 20.98
N THR A 526 -4.03 23.72 20.05
CA THR A 526 -4.03 23.40 18.63
C THR A 526 -3.99 24.67 17.79
N ARG A 527 -3.33 24.59 16.64
CA ARG A 527 -3.34 25.63 15.61
C ARG A 527 -3.52 24.99 14.24
N ASN A 528 -4.56 25.37 13.50
CA ASN A 528 -4.91 24.81 12.20
C ASN A 528 -5.22 25.90 11.18
N ASP A 529 -4.29 26.13 10.25
CA ASP A 529 -4.40 27.06 9.14
C ASP A 529 -4.75 26.29 7.85
N ILE A 530 -5.94 26.53 7.29
CA ILE A 530 -6.44 25.82 6.10
C ILE A 530 -6.00 26.46 4.76
N ASN A 531 -5.32 27.60 4.81
CA ASN A 531 -4.74 28.26 3.64
C ASN A 531 -3.55 29.15 4.00
N THR A 532 -2.34 28.58 3.95
CA THR A 532 -1.09 29.27 4.27
C THR A 532 -0.60 30.25 3.17
N PHE A 533 -1.32 30.37 2.04
CA PHE A 533 -1.10 31.44 1.06
C PHE A 533 -1.77 32.76 1.46
N SER A 534 -2.93 32.70 2.13
CA SER A 534 -3.67 33.90 2.51
C SER A 534 -3.30 34.38 3.91
N LYS A 535 -3.41 35.69 4.13
CA LYS A 535 -3.31 36.32 5.46
C LYS A 535 -4.69 36.72 6.02
N ALA A 536 -5.75 36.58 5.23
CA ALA A 536 -7.11 36.83 5.69
C ALA A 536 -7.55 35.72 6.64
N ASN A 537 -8.50 36.03 7.55
CA ASN A 537 -9.21 35.07 8.39
C ASN A 537 -8.28 34.15 9.23
N LYS A 538 -7.37 34.71 10.05
CA LYS A 538 -6.48 33.91 10.94
C LYS A 538 -6.93 33.82 12.40
N GLU A 539 -7.98 34.54 12.78
CA GLU A 539 -8.51 34.56 14.15
C GLU A 539 -9.20 33.24 14.55
N ASN A 540 -9.50 32.36 13.58
CA ASN A 540 -10.16 31.07 13.76
C ASN A 540 -9.20 29.86 13.79
N ASP A 541 -7.88 30.08 13.79
CA ASP A 541 -6.90 29.01 13.66
C ASP A 541 -6.55 28.32 15.00
N GLU A 542 -6.74 29.00 16.14
CA GLU A 542 -6.22 28.54 17.45
C GLU A 542 -7.32 28.02 18.39
N GLY A 543 -7.10 26.88 19.04
CA GLY A 543 -8.05 26.32 20.01
C GLY A 543 -7.41 25.48 21.10
N SER A 544 -8.00 25.45 22.29
CA SER A 544 -7.49 24.75 23.48
C SER A 544 -8.48 23.74 24.08
N GLY A 545 -8.02 22.92 25.01
CA GLY A 545 -8.87 21.99 25.75
C GLY A 545 -8.20 21.44 27.01
N VAL A 546 -9.01 20.85 27.88
CA VAL A 546 -8.53 20.18 29.10
C VAL A 546 -9.38 18.95 29.41
N LYS A 547 -8.76 17.91 29.95
CA LYS A 547 -9.43 16.72 30.48
C LYS A 547 -8.92 16.39 31.87
N ILE A 548 -9.85 16.12 32.77
CA ILE A 548 -9.60 15.71 34.14
C ILE A 548 -10.37 14.41 34.36
N GLY A 549 -9.70 13.38 34.88
CA GLY A 549 -10.30 12.08 35.18
C GLY A 549 -9.79 11.52 36.50
N SER A 550 -10.67 10.99 37.33
CA SER A 550 -10.34 10.25 38.54
C SER A 550 -11.00 8.87 38.47
N LYS A 551 -10.20 7.82 38.56
CA LYS A 551 -10.66 6.43 38.61
C LYS A 551 -10.48 5.87 40.00
N ASN A 552 -11.56 5.42 40.63
CA ASN A 552 -11.54 4.94 42.01
C ASN A 552 -12.24 3.61 42.18
N GLU A 553 -11.63 2.73 42.98
CA GLU A 553 -12.25 1.50 43.46
C GLU A 553 -12.08 1.31 44.97
N ILE A 554 -13.14 0.90 45.66
CA ILE A 554 -13.14 0.56 47.09
C ILE A 554 -13.56 -0.89 47.24
N VAL A 555 -12.76 -1.71 47.93
CA VAL A 555 -13.14 -3.09 48.24
C VAL A 555 -14.12 -3.07 49.42
N LEU A 556 -15.38 -3.41 49.19
CA LEU A 556 -16.43 -3.41 50.23
C LEU A 556 -16.44 -4.70 51.05
N LYS A 557 -16.27 -5.86 50.41
CA LYS A 557 -16.34 -7.17 51.06
C LYS A 557 -15.48 -8.20 50.32
N LYS A 558 -14.77 -9.03 51.08
CA LYS A 558 -14.08 -10.23 50.59
C LYS A 558 -14.82 -11.46 51.12
N ASP A 559 -15.37 -12.27 50.22
CA ASP A 559 -16.11 -13.48 50.56
C ASP A 559 -15.16 -14.66 50.89
N THR A 560 -15.66 -15.73 51.49
CA THR A 560 -14.92 -16.96 51.87
C THR A 560 -14.24 -17.63 50.66
N LEU A 561 -14.81 -17.47 49.46
CA LEU A 561 -14.23 -17.89 48.18
C LEU A 561 -13.21 -16.89 47.59
N HIS A 562 -12.71 -15.94 48.39
CA HIS A 562 -11.77 -14.88 47.99
C HIS A 562 -12.29 -13.93 46.89
N ASN A 563 -13.60 -13.90 46.65
CA ASN A 563 -14.22 -12.96 45.72
C ASN A 563 -14.38 -11.58 46.37
N ASN A 564 -13.77 -10.56 45.77
CA ASN A 564 -13.91 -9.17 46.22
C ASN A 564 -15.12 -8.53 45.54
N THR A 565 -15.95 -7.85 46.32
CA THR A 565 -16.95 -6.92 45.81
C THR A 565 -16.36 -5.52 45.91
N LYS A 566 -16.18 -4.86 44.76
CA LYS A 566 -15.62 -3.52 44.64
C LYS A 566 -16.74 -2.53 44.33
N PHE A 567 -16.74 -1.39 45.00
CA PHE A 567 -17.49 -0.21 44.60
C PHE A 567 -16.60 0.67 43.73
N VAL A 568 -17.05 0.96 42.51
CA VAL A 568 -16.34 1.82 41.55
C VAL A 568 -17.03 3.18 41.55
N TYR A 569 -16.26 4.26 41.61
CA TYR A 569 -16.75 5.61 41.40
C TYR A 569 -15.73 6.42 40.57
N ASN A 570 -16.08 6.73 39.32
CA ASN A 570 -15.22 7.43 38.40
C ASN A 570 -15.82 8.80 38.06
N LEU A 571 -14.98 9.82 38.04
CA LEU A 571 -15.35 11.19 37.69
C LEU A 571 -14.51 11.60 36.48
N ASN A 572 -15.15 12.12 35.42
CA ASN A 572 -14.44 12.69 34.29
C ASN A 572 -15.06 14.02 33.86
N TYR A 573 -14.22 14.96 33.47
CA TYR A 573 -14.60 16.23 32.89
C TYR A 573 -13.70 16.53 31.68
N GLU A 574 -14.28 16.93 30.57
CA GLU A 574 -13.58 17.34 29.35
C GLU A 574 -14.13 18.69 28.88
N PHE A 575 -13.24 19.63 28.60
CA PHE A 575 -13.55 20.92 27.99
C PHE A 575 -12.77 21.07 26.69
N LEU A 576 -13.44 21.56 25.64
CA LEU A 576 -12.82 21.91 24.37
C LEU A 576 -13.35 23.27 23.90
N GLN A 577 -12.44 24.13 23.48
CA GLN A 577 -12.78 25.41 22.87
C GLN A 577 -13.32 25.20 21.45
N LYS A 578 -14.19 26.10 20.97
CA LYS A 578 -14.85 26.00 19.64
C LYS A 578 -13.89 25.80 18.46
N GLN A 579 -12.70 26.41 18.49
CA GLN A 579 -11.67 26.30 17.44
C GLN A 579 -10.76 25.07 17.56
N PHE A 580 -10.94 24.22 18.57
CA PHE A 580 -10.10 23.03 18.73
C PHE A 580 -10.19 22.12 17.50
N THR A 581 -9.02 21.71 17.00
CA THR A 581 -8.91 20.85 15.81
C THR A 581 -8.10 19.60 16.14
N GLN A 582 -8.69 18.42 15.93
CA GLN A 582 -8.01 17.14 16.19
C GLN A 582 -7.05 16.77 15.04
N VAL A 583 -5.96 16.04 15.32
CA VAL A 583 -5.06 15.50 14.26
C VAL A 583 -5.72 14.31 13.56
N GLU A 584 -6.08 13.30 14.33
CA GLU A 584 -7.04 12.26 13.95
C GLU A 584 -8.07 12.13 15.06
N ARG A 585 -9.07 11.28 14.84
CA ARG A 585 -10.21 11.14 15.74
C ARG A 585 -9.78 10.65 17.13
N PHE A 586 -10.08 11.41 18.18
CA PHE A 586 -9.76 11.05 19.57
C PHE A 586 -10.97 10.51 20.36
N ARG A 587 -12.20 10.78 19.91
CA ARG A 587 -13.45 10.26 20.49
C ARG A 587 -13.86 8.91 19.90
N SER A 588 -14.86 8.23 20.47
CA SER A 588 -15.41 6.95 19.98
C SER A 588 -16.08 7.12 18.61
N VAL A 589 -15.89 6.20 17.64
CA VAL A 589 -16.34 6.34 16.23
C VAL A 589 -17.81 6.74 16.04
N GLU A 590 -18.62 6.47 17.08
CA GLU A 590 -20.05 6.74 17.18
C GLU A 590 -20.45 8.00 17.97
N PHE A 591 -19.49 8.80 18.43
CA PHE A 591 -19.71 9.93 19.33
C PHE A 591 -20.85 10.86 18.90
N GLU A 592 -20.86 11.37 17.68
CA GLU A 592 -21.90 12.31 17.22
C GLU A 592 -23.30 11.67 17.29
N ARG A 593 -23.39 10.38 16.95
CA ARG A 593 -24.63 9.62 16.97
C ARG A 593 -25.04 9.21 18.39
N ASP A 594 -24.09 8.90 19.26
CA ASP A 594 -24.32 8.65 20.70
C ASP A 594 -24.86 9.87 21.45
N TRP A 595 -24.77 11.05 20.83
CA TRP A 595 -25.29 12.32 21.32
C TRP A 595 -26.34 12.92 20.39
N ASN A 596 -26.82 12.23 19.34
CA ASN A 596 -27.76 12.82 18.36
C ASN A 596 -27.34 14.20 17.80
N ARG A 597 -26.04 14.48 17.82
CA ARG A 597 -25.48 15.72 17.29
C ARG A 597 -25.43 15.62 15.77
N PRO A 598 -25.97 16.59 15.02
CA PRO A 598 -25.89 16.60 13.56
C PRO A 598 -24.45 16.45 13.06
N LEU A 599 -24.24 15.55 12.10
CA LEU A 599 -22.96 15.38 11.41
C LEU A 599 -22.69 16.57 10.49
N GLY A 600 -21.45 17.09 10.50
CA GLY A 600 -21.04 18.16 9.58
C GLY A 600 -21.44 19.59 9.99
N VAL A 601 -22.12 19.77 11.13
CA VAL A 601 -22.37 21.11 11.68
C VAL A 601 -21.12 21.62 12.40
N LEU A 602 -20.65 22.80 11.99
CA LEU A 602 -19.50 23.50 12.56
C LEU A 602 -19.60 23.54 14.08
N LEU A 603 -18.49 23.29 14.77
CA LEU A 603 -18.37 23.52 16.21
C LEU A 603 -18.41 25.03 16.43
N VAL A 604 -19.58 25.57 16.78
CA VAL A 604 -19.78 27.02 16.92
C VAL A 604 -19.48 27.51 18.33
N ASN A 605 -19.52 26.62 19.33
CA ASN A 605 -19.30 26.97 20.74
C ASN A 605 -18.34 26.00 21.43
N ASP A 606 -17.87 26.44 22.59
CA ASP A 606 -17.10 25.61 23.50
C ASP A 606 -17.94 24.43 24.02
N GLN A 607 -17.28 23.30 24.22
CA GLN A 607 -17.86 22.03 24.59
C GLN A 607 -17.46 21.64 26.00
N HIS A 608 -18.43 21.17 26.79
CA HIS A 608 -18.19 20.59 28.10
C HIS A 608 -18.82 19.20 28.17
N ILE A 609 -18.04 18.20 28.58
CA ILE A 609 -18.53 16.85 28.85
C ILE A 609 -18.22 16.50 30.30
N GLY A 610 -19.27 16.28 31.09
CA GLY A 610 -19.18 15.73 32.45
C GLY A 610 -19.61 14.27 32.46
N ASN A 611 -18.92 13.44 33.22
CA ASN A 611 -19.23 12.02 33.36
C ASN A 611 -19.05 11.57 34.82
N VAL A 612 -20.07 10.95 35.39
CA VAL A 612 -20.06 10.33 36.71
C VAL A 612 -20.48 8.88 36.55
N GLU A 613 -19.58 7.95 36.86
CA GLU A 613 -19.85 6.51 36.85
C GLU A 613 -19.78 5.97 38.27
N MET A 614 -20.79 5.20 38.67
CA MET A 614 -20.81 4.52 39.96
C MET A 614 -21.40 3.12 39.84
N GLY A 615 -20.91 2.17 40.63
CA GLY A 615 -21.49 0.84 40.64
C GLY A 615 -20.71 -0.22 41.40
N LEU A 616 -21.20 -1.45 41.34
CA LEU A 616 -20.66 -2.60 42.05
C LEU A 616 -20.08 -3.62 41.06
N VAL A 617 -18.86 -4.08 41.30
CA VAL A 617 -18.17 -5.09 40.50
C VAL A 617 -17.71 -6.22 41.42
N LYS A 618 -18.15 -7.45 41.16
CA LYS A 618 -17.75 -8.64 41.92
C LYS A 618 -16.73 -9.44 41.11
N SER A 619 -15.67 -9.94 41.76
CA SER A 619 -14.62 -10.76 41.12
C SER A 619 -15.14 -12.01 40.38
N SER A 620 -16.34 -12.50 40.73
CA SER A 620 -17.00 -13.62 40.05
C SER A 620 -17.55 -13.29 38.65
N GLY A 621 -17.40 -12.04 38.18
CA GLY A 621 -17.80 -11.60 36.84
C GLY A 621 -19.09 -10.76 36.81
N SER A 622 -19.82 -10.65 37.92
CA SER A 622 -21.03 -9.82 37.98
C SER A 622 -20.70 -8.34 38.19
N ALA A 623 -21.36 -7.45 37.45
CA ALA A 623 -21.19 -6.01 37.57
C ALA A 623 -22.52 -5.28 37.31
N LEU A 624 -22.77 -4.21 38.06
CA LEU A 624 -23.85 -3.26 37.78
C LEU A 624 -23.27 -1.86 37.88
N LEU A 625 -23.26 -1.15 36.76
CA LEU A 625 -22.71 0.20 36.62
C LEU A 625 -23.80 1.14 36.13
N TYR A 626 -23.89 2.30 36.77
CA TYR A 626 -24.70 3.43 36.34
C TYR A 626 -23.80 4.60 35.99
N ASN A 627 -24.07 5.26 34.87
CA ASN A 627 -23.23 6.29 34.31
C ASN A 627 -24.11 7.46 33.85
N TYR A 628 -23.92 8.61 34.48
CA TYR A 628 -24.56 9.87 34.12
C TYR A 628 -23.58 10.72 33.31
N ASN A 629 -23.98 11.12 32.11
CA ASN A 629 -23.19 11.96 31.21
C ASN A 629 -23.94 13.24 30.90
N LEU A 630 -23.24 14.36 30.96
CA LEU A 630 -23.70 15.66 30.53
C LEU A 630 -22.82 16.12 29.36
N PHE A 631 -23.42 16.59 28.27
CA PHE A 631 -22.70 17.22 27.17
C PHE A 631 -23.39 18.54 26.82
N SER A 632 -22.64 19.65 26.88
CA SER A 632 -23.12 20.96 26.45
C SER A 632 -22.18 21.57 25.40
N GLU A 633 -22.74 22.32 24.46
CA GLU A 633 -22.04 23.09 23.43
C GLU A 633 -22.57 24.53 23.42
N GLY A 634 -22.00 25.37 24.29
CA GLY A 634 -22.51 26.72 24.60
C GLY A 634 -23.99 26.70 25.01
N THR A 635 -24.77 27.64 24.47
CA THR A 635 -26.23 27.72 24.65
C THR A 635 -27.00 26.93 23.58
N ASN A 636 -26.32 26.38 22.57
CA ASN A 636 -26.95 25.81 21.40
C ASN A 636 -27.36 24.37 21.61
N TYR A 637 -26.54 23.57 22.29
CA TYR A 637 -26.83 22.15 22.50
C TYR A 637 -26.62 21.75 23.97
N LEU A 638 -27.58 21.00 24.52
CA LEU A 638 -27.50 20.37 25.84
C LEU A 638 -28.03 18.94 25.73
N GLY A 639 -27.26 17.97 26.21
CA GLY A 639 -27.61 16.56 26.24
C GLY A 639 -27.32 15.93 27.60
N GLU A 640 -28.33 15.27 28.16
CA GLU A 640 -28.26 14.52 29.41
C GLU A 640 -28.47 13.04 29.08
N LYS A 641 -27.49 12.20 29.41
CA LYS A 641 -27.51 10.78 29.08
C LYS A 641 -27.30 9.91 30.30
N HIS A 642 -28.29 9.09 30.57
CA HIS A 642 -28.28 8.05 31.60
C HIS A 642 -27.92 6.72 30.96
N GLN A 643 -26.97 5.99 31.52
CA GLN A 643 -26.57 4.68 31.01
C GLN A 643 -26.48 3.66 32.15
N VAL A 644 -27.02 2.48 31.92
CA VAL A 644 -26.97 1.34 32.85
C VAL A 644 -26.31 0.17 32.15
N THR A 645 -25.31 -0.43 32.78
CA THR A 645 -24.66 -1.66 32.29
C THR A 645 -24.70 -2.72 33.37
N GLY A 646 -25.35 -3.85 33.07
CA GLY A 646 -25.43 -5.02 33.93
C GLY A 646 -24.72 -6.21 33.29
N LYS A 647 -23.90 -6.92 34.05
CA LYS A 647 -23.34 -8.23 33.71
C LYS A 647 -23.59 -9.17 34.87
N TYR A 648 -24.06 -10.36 34.58
CA TYR A 648 -24.31 -11.37 35.59
C TYR A 648 -23.86 -12.73 35.05
N TYR A 649 -22.91 -13.36 35.74
CA TYR A 649 -22.41 -14.68 35.40
C TYR A 649 -22.62 -15.61 36.58
N LEU A 650 -23.39 -16.69 36.36
CA LEU A 650 -23.63 -17.73 37.35
C LEU A 650 -23.51 -19.11 36.71
N LYS A 651 -22.36 -19.76 36.89
CA LYS A 651 -22.03 -21.10 36.34
C LYS A 651 -22.27 -21.19 34.82
N LYS A 652 -23.45 -21.65 34.41
CA LYS A 652 -23.85 -21.91 33.01
C LYS A 652 -24.79 -20.83 32.44
N PHE A 653 -25.21 -19.89 33.27
CA PHE A 653 -26.03 -18.75 32.90
C PHE A 653 -25.15 -17.50 32.77
N ALA A 654 -25.32 -16.77 31.67
CA ALA A 654 -24.71 -15.48 31.45
C ALA A 654 -25.78 -14.51 30.94
N SER A 655 -25.87 -13.35 31.59
CA SER A 655 -26.71 -12.24 31.14
C SER A 655 -25.90 -10.96 31.09
N ALA A 656 -26.05 -10.20 30.03
CA ALA A 656 -25.50 -8.86 29.88
C ALA A 656 -26.58 -7.93 29.34
N TYR A 657 -26.68 -6.74 29.92
CA TYR A 657 -27.58 -5.68 29.49
C TYR A 657 -26.81 -4.37 29.44
N SER A 658 -27.01 -3.58 28.40
CA SER A 658 -26.51 -2.21 28.31
C SER A 658 -27.59 -1.32 27.72
N GLY A 659 -28.10 -0.38 28.51
CA GLY A 659 -29.15 0.56 28.09
C GLY A 659 -28.68 2.00 28.27
N SER A 660 -29.10 2.89 27.38
CA SER A 660 -28.89 4.33 27.51
C SER A 660 -30.11 5.13 27.07
N LEU A 661 -30.44 6.17 27.83
CA LEU A 661 -31.46 7.17 27.53
C LEU A 661 -30.78 8.53 27.44
N LEU A 662 -30.83 9.15 26.26
CA LEU A 662 -30.37 10.51 26.01
C LEU A 662 -31.58 11.42 25.82
N ASN A 663 -31.61 12.51 26.57
CA ASN A 663 -32.49 13.65 26.28
C ASN A 663 -31.61 14.81 25.84
N SER A 664 -31.91 15.42 24.70
CA SER A 664 -31.17 16.58 24.24
C SER A 664 -32.03 17.67 23.62
N LYS A 665 -31.49 18.89 23.64
CA LYS A 665 -32.10 20.08 23.05
C LYS A 665 -31.04 20.79 22.22
N ASP A 666 -31.37 21.09 20.97
CA ASP A 666 -30.58 21.87 20.03
C ASP A 666 -31.37 23.11 19.61
N GLN A 667 -30.97 24.27 20.12
CA GLN A 667 -31.61 25.56 19.86
C GLN A 667 -31.35 26.07 18.44
N LEU A 668 -30.22 25.69 17.82
CA LEU A 668 -29.81 26.20 16.51
C LEU A 668 -30.70 25.65 15.38
N ILE A 669 -31.05 24.36 15.47
CA ILE A 669 -32.01 23.71 14.56
C ILE A 669 -33.41 23.55 15.16
N LYS A 670 -33.67 24.18 16.32
CA LYS A 670 -34.95 24.15 17.05
C LYS A 670 -35.48 22.73 17.28
N GLN A 671 -34.64 21.83 17.78
CA GLN A 671 -34.94 20.41 17.88
C GLN A 671 -34.74 19.82 19.29
N GLY A 672 -35.72 19.07 19.77
CA GLY A 672 -35.59 18.18 20.92
C GLY A 672 -35.36 16.74 20.49
N THR A 673 -34.57 15.97 21.25
CA THR A 673 -34.42 14.52 21.01
C THR A 673 -34.59 13.72 22.28
N GLU A 674 -35.29 12.58 22.16
CA GLU A 674 -35.30 11.50 23.13
C GLU A 674 -34.79 10.25 22.43
N PHE A 675 -33.63 9.78 22.85
CA PHE A 675 -32.98 8.61 22.26
C PHE A 675 -32.74 7.55 23.32
N TYR A 676 -33.63 6.57 23.31
CA TYR A 676 -33.51 5.36 24.11
C TYR A 676 -32.93 4.23 23.26
N ARG A 677 -31.96 3.51 23.79
CA ARG A 677 -31.41 2.30 23.17
C ARG A 677 -30.97 1.29 24.21
N HIS A 678 -31.09 0.01 23.89
CA HIS A 678 -30.51 -1.04 24.70
C HIS A 678 -30.02 -2.22 23.87
N LYS A 679 -29.10 -2.99 24.45
CA LYS A 679 -28.66 -4.30 23.99
C LYS A 679 -28.74 -5.29 25.13
N SER A 680 -29.37 -6.43 24.91
CA SER A 680 -29.37 -7.53 25.87
C SER A 680 -28.77 -8.78 25.25
N ASN A 681 -28.09 -9.57 26.06
CA ASN A 681 -27.57 -10.89 25.70
C ASN A 681 -27.82 -11.81 26.88
N VAL A 682 -28.63 -12.84 26.66
CA VAL A 682 -28.91 -13.87 27.65
C VAL A 682 -28.54 -15.21 27.04
N SER A 683 -27.73 -15.99 27.75
CA SER A 683 -27.38 -17.33 27.31
C SER A 683 -27.36 -18.32 28.46
N GLN A 684 -27.76 -19.55 28.15
CA GLN A 684 -27.82 -20.66 29.09
C GLN A 684 -27.24 -21.91 28.45
N ILE A 685 -26.31 -22.55 29.15
CA ILE A 685 -25.65 -23.79 28.70
C ILE A 685 -26.35 -25.00 29.34
N PHE A 686 -26.95 -25.85 28.51
CA PHE A 686 -27.54 -27.14 28.88
C PHE A 686 -26.68 -28.27 28.34
N GLY A 687 -25.80 -28.81 29.18
CA GLY A 687 -24.86 -29.87 28.78
C GLY A 687 -23.93 -29.41 27.66
N LYS A 688 -24.14 -29.92 26.44
CA LYS A 688 -23.36 -29.56 25.22
C LYS A 688 -24.04 -28.51 24.35
N VAL A 689 -25.26 -28.07 24.69
CA VAL A 689 -26.04 -27.09 23.91
C VAL A 689 -26.07 -25.76 24.65
N LYS A 690 -25.99 -24.65 23.92
CA LYS A 690 -26.09 -23.28 24.39
C LYS A 690 -27.24 -22.60 23.66
N LEU A 691 -28.26 -22.22 24.42
CA LEU A 691 -29.34 -21.35 23.94
C LEU A 691 -28.94 -19.91 24.22
N ALA A 692 -29.09 -19.02 23.24
CA ALA A 692 -28.81 -17.61 23.39
C ALA A 692 -29.89 -16.75 22.74
N TYR A 693 -30.31 -15.72 23.47
CA TYR A 693 -31.19 -14.66 22.99
C TYR A 693 -30.44 -13.35 23.07
N THR A 694 -30.45 -12.59 21.98
CA THR A 694 -29.88 -11.24 21.94
C THR A 694 -30.86 -10.29 21.31
N ASP A 695 -31.00 -9.09 21.86
CA ASP A 695 -31.80 -8.05 21.24
C ASP A 695 -31.08 -6.70 21.25
N GLU A 696 -31.41 -5.89 20.26
CA GLU A 696 -31.00 -4.51 20.09
C GLU A 696 -32.24 -3.69 19.76
N PHE A 697 -32.52 -2.70 20.60
CA PHE A 697 -33.65 -1.80 20.42
C PHE A 697 -33.14 -0.37 20.37
N GLU A 698 -33.68 0.42 19.45
CA GLU A 698 -33.47 1.86 19.41
C GLU A 698 -34.78 2.57 19.13
N ARG A 699 -35.06 3.62 19.89
CA ARG A 699 -36.13 4.57 19.63
C ARG A 699 -35.56 5.97 19.72
N ASN A 700 -35.52 6.65 18.59
CA ASN A 700 -34.96 7.98 18.44
C ASN A 700 -36.03 8.94 17.95
N LEU A 701 -36.59 9.70 18.88
CA LEU A 701 -37.64 10.67 18.62
C LEU A 701 -37.01 12.04 18.41
N PHE A 702 -37.33 12.68 17.29
CA PHE A 702 -36.95 14.05 17.00
C PHE A 702 -38.21 14.90 16.96
N SER A 703 -38.29 15.93 17.79
CA SER A 703 -39.40 16.88 17.81
C SER A 703 -38.89 18.31 17.59
N ASN A 704 -39.78 19.21 17.19
CA ASN A 704 -39.46 20.64 17.21
C ASN A 704 -39.59 21.17 18.64
N ILE A 705 -38.67 22.01 19.11
CA ILE A 705 -38.74 22.56 20.48
C ILE A 705 -40.03 23.38 20.69
N ASN A 706 -40.60 23.95 19.63
CA ASN A 706 -41.77 24.83 19.70
C ASN A 706 -43.08 24.16 19.20
N LYS A 707 -43.04 22.89 18.77
CA LYS A 707 -44.23 22.16 18.29
C LYS A 707 -44.12 20.70 18.68
N ASP A 708 -45.21 20.11 19.15
CA ASP A 708 -45.29 18.68 19.51
C ASP A 708 -45.33 17.73 18.30
N THR A 709 -44.80 18.17 17.16
CA THR A 709 -44.75 17.39 15.93
C THR A 709 -43.44 16.63 15.81
N LEU A 710 -43.51 15.33 15.51
CA LEU A 710 -42.34 14.52 15.19
C LEU A 710 -41.76 14.94 13.83
N GLN A 711 -40.44 15.01 13.74
CA GLN A 711 -39.74 15.23 12.48
C GLN A 711 -39.67 13.93 11.66
N ALA A 712 -39.61 14.05 10.34
CA ALA A 712 -39.58 12.91 9.41
C ALA A 712 -38.46 11.88 9.68
N ARG A 713 -37.38 12.31 10.31
CA ARG A 713 -36.21 11.47 10.65
C ARG A 713 -36.35 10.67 11.96
N ALA A 714 -37.46 10.81 12.68
CA ALA A 714 -37.75 9.99 13.85
C ALA A 714 -37.94 8.52 13.44
N TYR A 715 -37.32 7.63 14.20
CA TYR A 715 -37.33 6.20 13.91
C TYR A 715 -37.34 5.37 15.19
N GLN A 716 -37.80 4.12 15.04
CA GLN A 716 -37.61 3.08 16.02
C GLN A 716 -37.25 1.79 15.30
N PHE A 717 -36.38 0.98 15.87
CA PHE A 717 -36.24 -0.41 15.46
C PHE A 717 -36.11 -1.34 16.66
N TRP A 718 -36.57 -2.56 16.47
CA TRP A 718 -36.28 -3.66 17.37
C TRP A 718 -35.76 -4.83 16.55
N GLU A 719 -34.57 -5.26 16.90
CA GLU A 719 -33.89 -6.38 16.29
C GLU A 719 -33.61 -7.43 17.37
N TRP A 720 -34.04 -8.66 17.15
CA TRP A 720 -33.75 -9.76 18.08
C TRP A 720 -33.30 -10.99 17.33
N GLU A 721 -32.42 -11.76 17.97
CA GLU A 721 -31.88 -13.01 17.48
C GLU A 721 -32.03 -14.08 18.56
N SER A 722 -32.62 -15.21 18.18
CA SER A 722 -32.61 -16.44 18.98
C SER A 722 -31.72 -17.46 18.29
N SER A 723 -30.83 -18.08 19.04
CA SER A 723 -29.87 -19.03 18.49
C SER A 723 -29.66 -20.26 19.36
N ILE A 724 -29.45 -21.38 18.67
CA ILE A 724 -29.06 -22.66 19.25
C ILE A 724 -27.64 -22.94 18.77
N SER A 725 -26.73 -23.14 19.69
CA SER A 725 -25.35 -23.48 19.39
C SER A 725 -24.84 -24.60 20.29
N ASN A 726 -23.68 -25.17 19.98
CA ASN A 726 -22.99 -26.04 20.91
C ASN A 726 -22.10 -25.24 21.88
N ALA A 727 -21.83 -25.81 23.06
CA ALA A 727 -21.03 -25.18 24.10
C ALA A 727 -19.57 -24.96 23.66
N ASP A 728 -18.94 -23.91 24.20
CA ASP A 728 -17.65 -23.39 23.75
C ASP A 728 -16.48 -24.40 23.83
N SER A 729 -16.64 -25.50 24.58
CA SER A 729 -15.66 -26.59 24.72
C SER A 729 -15.69 -27.64 23.60
N SER A 730 -16.60 -27.53 22.63
CA SER A 730 -16.72 -28.50 21.52
C SER A 730 -15.70 -28.23 20.41
N LYS A 731 -15.10 -29.30 19.86
CA LYS A 731 -14.19 -29.24 18.69
C LYS A 731 -14.90 -28.75 17.41
N ASN A 732 -16.19 -29.06 17.28
CA ASN A 732 -17.04 -28.49 16.25
C ASN A 732 -17.73 -27.26 16.80
N ARG A 733 -18.08 -26.29 15.98
CA ARG A 733 -18.93 -25.15 16.33
C ARG A 733 -20.08 -25.11 15.36
N ILE A 734 -21.31 -25.18 15.83
CA ILE A 734 -22.51 -25.10 14.99
C ILE A 734 -23.45 -24.10 15.66
N LYS A 735 -23.97 -23.14 14.90
CA LYS A 735 -24.93 -22.14 15.33
C LYS A 735 -26.04 -22.05 14.29
N LEU A 736 -27.27 -22.33 14.71
CA LEU A 736 -28.48 -22.00 13.99
C LEU A 736 -29.08 -20.75 14.62
N PHE A 737 -29.50 -19.78 13.81
CA PHE A 737 -30.10 -18.55 14.32
C PHE A 737 -31.28 -18.10 13.46
N TYR A 738 -32.28 -17.54 14.14
CA TYR A 738 -33.35 -16.76 13.55
C TYR A 738 -33.22 -15.35 14.07
N LYS A 739 -33.24 -14.37 13.17
CA LYS A 739 -33.12 -12.96 13.50
C LYS A 739 -34.18 -12.16 12.79
N GLU A 740 -34.88 -11.31 13.52
CA GLU A 740 -35.94 -10.46 12.98
C GLU A 740 -35.65 -9.01 13.35
N ARG A 741 -35.90 -8.11 12.40
CA ARG A 741 -35.81 -6.65 12.60
C ARG A 741 -37.08 -6.00 12.09
N GLN A 742 -37.73 -5.23 12.97
CA GLN A 742 -38.87 -4.40 12.64
C GLN A 742 -38.49 -2.93 12.79
N ASP A 743 -38.62 -2.16 11.71
CA ASP A 743 -38.39 -0.72 11.71
C ASP A 743 -39.74 0.02 11.68
N LYS A 744 -39.81 1.13 12.41
CA LYS A 744 -40.89 2.12 12.37
C LYS A 744 -40.33 3.47 12.00
N LEU A 745 -41.00 4.18 11.09
CA LEU A 745 -40.65 5.53 10.66
C LEU A 745 -41.80 6.50 10.97
N ASN A 746 -41.50 7.79 10.95
CA ASN A 746 -42.49 8.82 11.21
C ASN A 746 -43.59 8.85 10.12
N TYR A 747 -44.84 8.87 10.57
CA TYR A 747 -46.02 9.07 9.75
C TYR A 747 -46.92 10.12 10.44
N GLY A 748 -46.64 11.40 10.18
CA GLY A 748 -47.27 12.52 10.89
C GLY A 748 -46.66 12.72 12.27
N ASN A 749 -47.43 12.41 13.32
CA ASN A 749 -47.00 12.52 14.72
C ASN A 749 -46.82 11.14 15.41
N GLU A 750 -46.88 10.05 14.64
CA GLU A 750 -46.76 8.68 15.16
C GLU A 750 -45.72 7.88 14.38
N LEU A 751 -45.07 6.92 15.05
CA LEU A 751 -44.19 5.96 14.38
C LEU A 751 -44.99 4.75 13.89
N LYS A 752 -45.06 4.56 12.58
CA LYS A 752 -45.71 3.40 11.94
C LYS A 752 -44.69 2.43 11.37
N ASP A 753 -45.06 1.16 11.35
CA ASP A 753 -44.26 0.09 10.75
C ASP A 753 -43.85 0.43 9.31
N SER A 754 -42.57 0.35 9.01
CA SER A 754 -42.00 0.65 7.70
C SER A 754 -41.43 -0.58 7.01
N THR A 755 -40.47 -1.27 7.65
CA THR A 755 -39.84 -2.47 7.08
C THR A 755 -39.81 -3.61 8.08
N LEU A 756 -39.97 -4.83 7.59
CA LEU A 756 -39.81 -6.06 8.35
C LEU A 756 -38.78 -6.93 7.64
N ALA A 757 -37.71 -7.29 8.34
CA ALA A 757 -36.66 -8.14 7.81
C ALA A 757 -36.49 -9.41 8.65
N LYS A 758 -36.39 -10.56 8.00
CA LYS A 758 -36.22 -11.87 8.63
C LYS A 758 -34.99 -12.54 8.07
N ASN A 759 -34.10 -13.00 8.95
CA ASN A 759 -32.88 -13.70 8.60
C ASN A 759 -32.91 -15.11 9.21
N TYR A 760 -32.67 -16.12 8.38
CA TYR A 760 -32.48 -17.50 8.77
C TYR A 760 -31.04 -17.87 8.47
N GLY A 761 -30.28 -18.32 9.47
CA GLY A 761 -28.86 -18.56 9.27
C GLY A 761 -28.29 -19.79 9.96
N LEU A 762 -27.26 -20.35 9.31
CA LEU A 762 -26.44 -21.46 9.77
C LEU A 762 -24.97 -21.04 9.68
N SER A 763 -24.25 -21.19 10.78
CA SER A 763 -22.80 -21.06 10.85
C SER A 763 -22.22 -22.35 11.43
N SER A 764 -21.31 -23.00 10.71
CA SER A 764 -20.72 -24.27 11.11
C SER A 764 -19.21 -24.27 10.86
N SER A 765 -18.44 -24.78 11.82
CA SER A 765 -17.01 -25.05 11.70
C SER A 765 -16.73 -26.42 12.30
N ILE A 766 -16.51 -27.42 11.46
CA ILE A 766 -16.35 -28.83 11.83
C ILE A 766 -14.88 -29.19 11.72
N TYR A 767 -14.25 -29.49 12.86
CA TYR A 767 -12.85 -29.93 12.95
C TYR A 767 -12.71 -31.33 13.56
N SER A 768 -13.81 -31.96 13.99
CA SER A 768 -13.79 -33.31 14.59
C SER A 768 -13.48 -34.40 13.57
N ILE A 769 -13.85 -34.21 12.31
CA ILE A 769 -13.59 -35.19 11.25
C ILE A 769 -12.12 -35.06 10.88
N LYS A 770 -11.33 -36.05 11.30
CA LYS A 770 -9.88 -36.06 11.05
C LYS A 770 -9.61 -35.83 9.57
N ASN A 771 -8.71 -34.89 9.28
CA ASN A 771 -8.32 -34.47 7.93
C ASN A 771 -9.44 -33.88 7.05
N ASN A 772 -10.58 -33.46 7.60
CA ASN A 772 -11.71 -32.90 6.84
C ASN A 772 -12.24 -31.63 7.53
N PRO A 773 -11.45 -30.55 7.62
CA PRO A 773 -11.95 -29.27 8.12
C PRO A 773 -13.01 -28.71 7.15
N ILE A 774 -14.18 -28.36 7.70
CA ILE A 774 -15.30 -27.75 6.96
C ILE A 774 -15.72 -26.46 7.67
N SER A 775 -15.87 -25.37 6.93
CA SER A 775 -16.52 -24.15 7.39
C SER A 775 -17.68 -23.81 6.46
N LEU A 776 -18.86 -23.53 7.00
CA LEU A 776 -20.07 -23.25 6.24
C LEU A 776 -20.81 -22.07 6.88
N ILE A 777 -21.16 -21.07 6.06
CA ILE A 777 -22.02 -19.95 6.43
C ILE A 777 -23.13 -19.87 5.40
N ILE A 778 -24.38 -19.87 5.85
CA ILE A 778 -25.55 -19.64 5.02
C ILE A 778 -26.42 -18.63 5.75
N THR A 779 -26.87 -17.59 5.05
CA THR A 779 -27.85 -16.63 5.56
C THR A 779 -28.85 -16.34 4.46
N TYR A 780 -30.11 -16.66 4.72
CA TYR A 780 -31.24 -16.29 3.87
C TYR A 780 -31.99 -15.14 4.53
N ARG A 781 -32.16 -14.02 3.82
CA ARG A 781 -32.86 -12.82 4.29
C ARG A 781 -34.03 -12.50 3.40
N THR A 782 -35.16 -12.11 3.99
CA THR A 782 -36.29 -11.48 3.30
C THR A 782 -36.50 -10.07 3.83
N LEU A 783 -36.76 -9.12 2.94
CA LEU A 783 -37.12 -7.74 3.27
C LEU A 783 -38.52 -7.44 2.75
N GLU A 784 -39.45 -7.22 3.68
CA GLU A 784 -40.84 -6.83 3.40
C GLU A 784 -41.03 -5.33 3.67
N LEU A 785 -41.77 -4.66 2.79
CA LEU A 785 -42.14 -3.25 2.92
C LEU A 785 -43.60 -3.14 3.39
N LYS A 786 -43.87 -2.34 4.42
CA LYS A 786 -45.22 -2.11 4.95
C LYS A 786 -45.73 -0.71 4.56
N ASN A 787 -45.29 0.34 5.27
CA ASN A 787 -45.63 1.73 4.98
C ASN A 787 -44.34 2.49 4.66
N VAL A 788 -44.01 2.69 3.38
CA VAL A 788 -42.74 3.32 2.98
C VAL A 788 -42.99 4.74 2.47
N VAL A 789 -42.36 5.70 3.15
CA VAL A 789 -42.16 7.06 2.65
C VAL A 789 -40.84 7.07 1.87
N GLY A 790 -40.92 7.08 0.53
CA GLY A 790 -39.76 7.13 -0.37
C GLY A 790 -39.77 6.02 -1.44
N THR A 791 -39.66 6.39 -2.71
CA THR A 791 -39.85 5.54 -3.90
C THR A 791 -38.66 4.65 -4.30
N PHE A 792 -37.61 4.55 -3.46
CA PHE A 792 -36.33 3.97 -3.88
C PHE A 792 -36.01 2.58 -3.30
N LEU A 793 -36.66 2.17 -2.21
CA LEU A 793 -36.44 0.85 -1.61
C LEU A 793 -37.44 -0.17 -2.20
N LYS A 794 -36.94 -1.34 -2.59
CA LYS A 794 -37.77 -2.44 -3.13
C LYS A 794 -37.71 -3.64 -2.18
N PRO A 795 -38.81 -4.43 -2.06
CA PRO A 795 -38.76 -5.71 -1.38
C PRO A 795 -37.74 -6.61 -2.08
N ASP A 796 -36.94 -7.34 -1.31
CA ASP A 796 -35.88 -8.16 -1.87
C ASP A 796 -35.58 -9.38 -0.99
N ASN A 797 -35.07 -10.43 -1.62
CA ASN A 797 -34.67 -11.69 -0.98
C ASN A 797 -33.21 -12.00 -1.31
N THR A 798 -32.48 -12.48 -0.31
CA THR A 798 -31.02 -12.55 -0.39
C THR A 798 -30.55 -13.86 0.18
N LEU A 799 -29.77 -14.59 -0.60
CA LEU A 799 -29.03 -15.74 -0.11
C LEU A 799 -27.53 -15.40 -0.13
N LEU A 800 -26.92 -15.36 1.04
CA LEU A 800 -25.47 -15.27 1.20
C LEU A 800 -24.95 -16.63 1.65
N SER A 801 -23.99 -17.18 0.93
CA SER A 801 -23.43 -18.49 1.24
C SER A 801 -21.93 -18.51 1.10
N ARG A 802 -21.26 -19.27 1.97
CA ARG A 802 -19.82 -19.51 1.94
C ARG A 802 -19.51 -20.91 2.46
N LEU A 803 -18.75 -21.68 1.69
CA LEU A 803 -18.29 -23.02 2.01
C LEU A 803 -16.76 -23.09 1.83
N GLU A 804 -16.07 -23.58 2.85
CA GLU A 804 -14.64 -23.89 2.80
C GLU A 804 -14.46 -25.35 3.22
N TYR A 805 -13.87 -26.16 2.36
CA TYR A 805 -13.66 -27.59 2.61
C TYR A 805 -12.32 -28.06 2.08
N ASN A 806 -11.43 -28.51 2.97
CA ASN A 806 -10.05 -28.87 2.61
C ASN A 806 -9.68 -30.30 3.04
N PRO A 807 -10.23 -31.35 2.40
CA PRO A 807 -10.00 -32.73 2.81
C PRO A 807 -8.62 -33.27 2.44
N ARG A 808 -8.08 -34.15 3.30
CA ARG A 808 -6.86 -34.93 3.06
C ARG A 808 -7.05 -36.41 3.39
N TYR A 809 -7.28 -37.23 2.37
CA TYR A 809 -7.50 -38.67 2.54
C TYR A 809 -6.21 -39.48 2.36
N PHE A 810 -6.17 -40.64 3.04
CA PHE A 810 -5.11 -41.65 2.93
C PHE A 810 -3.69 -41.08 2.95
N LYS A 811 -3.35 -40.29 3.98
CA LYS A 811 -2.02 -39.66 4.18
C LYS A 811 -1.57 -38.70 3.06
N GLY A 812 -2.49 -38.20 2.23
CA GLY A 812 -2.18 -37.27 1.13
C GLY A 812 -2.22 -37.91 -0.27
N PHE A 813 -2.78 -39.11 -0.40
CA PHE A 813 -3.10 -39.69 -1.70
C PHE A 813 -4.14 -38.87 -2.44
N ILE A 814 -5.20 -38.45 -1.75
CA ILE A 814 -6.16 -37.47 -2.27
C ILE A 814 -6.08 -36.24 -1.37
N THR A 815 -5.86 -35.09 -1.98
CA THR A 815 -6.00 -33.78 -1.35
C THR A 815 -6.92 -32.94 -2.19
N ALA A 816 -7.94 -32.32 -1.58
CA ALA A 816 -8.78 -31.36 -2.24
C ALA A 816 -8.90 -30.07 -1.43
N GLY A 817 -9.23 -28.98 -2.10
CA GLY A 817 -9.63 -27.72 -1.50
C GLY A 817 -10.76 -27.13 -2.30
N ILE A 818 -11.91 -26.94 -1.67
CA ILE A 818 -13.13 -26.39 -2.26
C ILE A 818 -13.47 -25.13 -1.49
N PHE A 819 -13.52 -24.02 -2.20
CA PHE A 819 -13.97 -22.72 -1.73
C PHE A 819 -15.15 -22.30 -2.60
N TYR A 820 -16.27 -21.96 -1.99
CA TYR A 820 -17.44 -21.42 -2.67
C TYR A 820 -17.97 -20.24 -1.89
N GLU A 821 -18.26 -19.12 -2.56
CA GLU A 821 -18.91 -17.95 -1.99
C GLU A 821 -19.89 -17.37 -3.01
N SER A 822 -21.10 -17.05 -2.55
CA SER A 822 -22.10 -16.39 -3.38
C SER A 822 -22.83 -15.29 -2.61
N GLY A 823 -23.01 -14.14 -3.27
CA GLY A 823 -23.74 -13.00 -2.74
C GLY A 823 -23.86 -11.87 -3.77
N TYR A 824 -24.75 -10.91 -3.51
CA TYR A 824 -24.90 -9.74 -4.37
C TYR A 824 -23.81 -8.70 -4.10
N GLY A 825 -23.38 -8.02 -5.15
CA GLY A 825 -22.42 -6.93 -5.14
C GLY A 825 -22.63 -5.98 -6.31
N LEU A 826 -21.60 -5.20 -6.61
CA LEU A 826 -21.55 -4.27 -7.74
C LEU A 826 -20.41 -4.64 -8.70
N GLU A 827 -20.56 -4.34 -9.98
CA GLU A 827 -19.48 -4.38 -10.97
C GLU A 827 -19.26 -2.99 -11.54
N ASN A 828 -18.01 -2.50 -11.48
CA ASN A 828 -17.62 -1.20 -12.03
C ASN A 828 -17.42 -1.32 -13.55
N LYS A 829 -18.01 -0.39 -14.32
CA LYS A 829 -17.65 -0.25 -15.73
C LYS A 829 -16.24 0.32 -15.83
N LYS A 830 -15.30 -0.42 -16.41
CA LYS A 830 -13.92 0.04 -16.52
C LYS A 830 -13.69 0.86 -17.78
N GLU A 831 -12.81 1.84 -17.69
CA GLU A 831 -12.30 2.61 -18.82
C GLU A 831 -10.78 2.48 -18.84
N PHE A 832 -10.17 2.54 -20.02
CA PHE A 832 -8.72 2.54 -20.15
C PHE A 832 -8.26 3.40 -21.32
N TYR A 833 -7.00 3.83 -21.24
CA TYR A 833 -6.27 4.48 -22.33
C TYR A 833 -4.83 3.96 -22.34
N TYR A 834 -4.10 4.26 -23.40
CA TYR A 834 -2.72 3.86 -23.61
C TYR A 834 -1.78 5.06 -23.47
N LEU A 835 -0.73 4.88 -22.67
CA LEU A 835 0.33 5.86 -22.48
C LEU A 835 1.60 5.36 -23.15
N GLU A 836 2.25 6.23 -23.92
CA GLU A 836 3.54 5.93 -24.55
C GLU A 836 4.67 5.96 -23.51
N VAL A 837 5.54 4.95 -23.58
CA VAL A 837 6.71 4.77 -22.73
C VAL A 837 7.93 4.43 -23.60
N ALA A 838 9.12 4.47 -23.00
CA ALA A 838 10.33 4.05 -23.70
C ALA A 838 10.19 2.60 -24.23
N PRO A 839 10.71 2.29 -25.43
CA PRO A 839 10.69 0.94 -25.97
C PRO A 839 11.23 -0.11 -24.97
N GLY A 840 10.54 -1.25 -24.87
CA GLY A 840 10.90 -2.32 -23.93
C GLY A 840 10.39 -2.13 -22.50
N GLN A 841 9.82 -0.97 -22.15
CA GLN A 841 9.14 -0.75 -20.86
C GLN A 841 7.61 -0.89 -20.96
N GLY A 842 7.07 -0.96 -22.17
CA GLY A 842 5.64 -1.16 -22.41
C GLY A 842 5.22 -2.62 -22.48
N GLN A 843 3.97 -2.84 -22.85
CA GLN A 843 3.38 -4.15 -23.16
C GLN A 843 2.59 -4.14 -24.47
N TYR A 844 2.29 -2.95 -25.01
CA TYR A 844 1.45 -2.77 -26.17
C TYR A 844 2.21 -2.07 -27.30
N ALA A 845 1.87 -2.43 -28.52
CA ALA A 845 2.29 -1.80 -29.77
C ALA A 845 1.08 -1.11 -30.41
N TRP A 846 1.28 0.06 -31.01
CA TRP A 846 0.27 0.74 -31.81
C TRP A 846 0.47 0.43 -33.29
N ILE A 847 -0.61 0.06 -33.98
CA ILE A 847 -0.63 -0.24 -35.41
C ILE A 847 -1.82 0.49 -36.02
N ASP A 848 -1.52 1.49 -36.84
CA ASP A 848 -2.54 2.25 -37.57
C ASP A 848 -3.17 1.38 -38.66
N TYR A 849 -4.36 0.85 -38.37
CA TYR A 849 -5.05 -0.06 -39.28
C TYR A 849 -5.84 0.71 -40.35
N ASN A 850 -6.32 1.92 -40.04
CA ASN A 850 -7.17 2.71 -40.93
C ASN A 850 -6.43 3.85 -41.66
N LYS A 851 -5.14 4.05 -41.38
CA LYS A 851 -4.23 5.03 -41.99
C LYS A 851 -4.66 6.48 -41.75
N ASN A 852 -5.22 6.78 -40.58
CA ASN A 852 -5.63 8.13 -40.21
C ASN A 852 -4.61 8.85 -39.30
N ASP A 853 -3.50 8.21 -38.95
CA ASP A 853 -2.44 8.69 -38.04
C ASP A 853 -2.93 9.08 -36.62
N ILE A 854 -4.17 8.75 -36.25
CA ILE A 854 -4.79 9.04 -34.94
C ILE A 854 -4.76 7.78 -34.10
N LYS A 855 -4.24 7.86 -32.87
CA LYS A 855 -4.19 6.71 -31.96
C LYS A 855 -5.59 6.38 -31.43
N GLU A 856 -6.17 5.28 -31.88
CA GLU A 856 -7.48 4.79 -31.43
C GLU A 856 -7.38 3.53 -30.55
N LEU A 857 -8.35 3.33 -29.65
CA LEU A 857 -8.31 2.24 -28.66
C LEU A 857 -8.28 0.83 -29.28
N ASN A 858 -8.74 0.66 -30.52
CA ASN A 858 -8.75 -0.61 -31.25
C ASN A 858 -7.46 -0.92 -32.01
N GLU A 859 -6.48 -0.03 -31.97
CA GLU A 859 -5.21 -0.12 -32.72
C GLU A 859 -4.03 -0.53 -31.84
N PHE A 860 -4.28 -0.82 -30.56
CA PHE A 860 -3.27 -1.25 -29.61
C PHE A 860 -3.31 -2.76 -29.40
N GLU A 861 -2.22 -3.44 -29.76
CA GLU A 861 -2.06 -4.88 -29.63
C GLU A 861 -0.97 -5.26 -28.63
N ILE A 862 -1.06 -6.46 -28.04
CA ILE A 862 -0.03 -6.96 -27.11
C ILE A 862 1.25 -7.23 -27.90
N ALA A 863 2.33 -6.51 -27.56
CA ALA A 863 3.62 -6.62 -28.25
C ALA A 863 4.22 -8.02 -28.07
N GLN A 864 4.67 -8.63 -29.18
CA GLN A 864 5.36 -9.94 -29.16
C GLN A 864 6.87 -9.81 -28.95
N TYR A 865 7.44 -8.64 -29.26
CA TYR A 865 8.85 -8.32 -29.15
C TYR A 865 9.05 -7.02 -28.35
N ASN A 866 10.15 -6.95 -27.58
CA ASN A 866 10.41 -5.84 -26.68
C ASN A 866 10.53 -4.48 -27.40
N ASP A 867 11.06 -4.43 -28.62
CA ASP A 867 11.20 -3.19 -29.39
C ASP A 867 9.86 -2.57 -29.81
N GLN A 868 8.81 -3.39 -29.91
CA GLN A 868 7.46 -2.91 -30.23
C GLN A 868 6.68 -2.49 -28.97
N ALA A 869 7.12 -2.90 -27.79
CA ALA A 869 6.44 -2.67 -26.52
C ALA A 869 6.65 -1.23 -26.04
N ARG A 870 5.96 -0.29 -26.70
CA ARG A 870 6.08 1.17 -26.50
C ARG A 870 4.91 1.79 -25.72
N PHE A 871 3.88 1.03 -25.39
CA PHE A 871 2.70 1.54 -24.70
C PHE A 871 2.33 0.71 -23.48
N ILE A 872 1.79 1.37 -22.46
CA ILE A 872 1.18 0.75 -21.29
C ILE A 872 -0.32 1.09 -21.24
N ARG A 873 -1.14 0.13 -20.79
CA ARG A 873 -2.58 0.36 -20.60
C ARG A 873 -2.86 0.85 -19.18
N ILE A 874 -3.47 2.01 -19.07
CA ILE A 874 -3.86 2.64 -17.81
C ILE A 874 -5.38 2.52 -17.65
N PHE A 875 -5.82 1.83 -16.60
CA PHE A 875 -7.22 1.80 -16.23
C PHE A 875 -7.59 3.04 -15.43
N THR A 876 -8.65 3.73 -15.85
CA THR A 876 -9.31 4.75 -15.04
C THR A 876 -10.62 4.18 -14.54
N PRO A 877 -10.85 4.12 -13.21
CA PRO A 877 -12.14 3.66 -12.72
C PRO A 877 -13.23 4.63 -13.19
N THR A 878 -14.46 4.16 -13.34
CA THR A 878 -15.61 5.06 -13.57
C THR A 878 -16.44 5.16 -12.30
N ASN A 879 -17.42 6.05 -12.27
CA ASN A 879 -18.40 6.13 -11.18
C ASN A 879 -19.67 5.30 -11.51
N GLU A 880 -19.65 4.49 -12.58
CA GLU A 880 -20.79 3.70 -13.02
C GLU A 880 -20.68 2.25 -12.55
N TYR A 881 -21.62 1.83 -11.71
CA TYR A 881 -21.70 0.48 -11.16
C TYR A 881 -23.00 -0.20 -11.56
N VAL A 882 -22.95 -1.51 -11.78
CA VAL A 882 -24.11 -2.36 -12.07
C VAL A 882 -24.25 -3.39 -10.97
N LYS A 883 -25.47 -3.60 -10.44
CA LYS A 883 -25.76 -4.65 -9.45
C LYS A 883 -25.63 -6.02 -10.09
N VAL A 884 -24.88 -6.91 -9.43
CA VAL A 884 -24.62 -8.28 -9.90
C VAL A 884 -24.76 -9.29 -8.76
N LEU A 885 -25.19 -10.50 -9.07
CA LEU A 885 -24.98 -11.68 -8.23
C LEU A 885 -23.61 -12.28 -8.57
N GLN A 886 -22.72 -12.33 -7.59
CA GLN A 886 -21.39 -12.91 -7.76
C GLN A 886 -21.37 -14.33 -7.21
N ASN A 887 -20.84 -15.27 -8.00
CA ASN A 887 -20.58 -16.65 -7.60
C ASN A 887 -19.11 -16.97 -7.82
N LEU A 888 -18.40 -17.21 -6.73
CA LEU A 888 -16.99 -17.53 -6.72
C LEU A 888 -16.81 -18.99 -6.29
N LEU A 889 -16.33 -19.83 -7.20
CA LEU A 889 -15.96 -21.22 -6.94
C LEU A 889 -14.46 -21.40 -7.20
N SER A 890 -13.74 -21.98 -6.26
CA SER A 890 -12.35 -22.42 -6.44
C SER A 890 -12.21 -23.85 -5.96
N VAL A 891 -11.83 -24.75 -6.87
CA VAL A 891 -11.62 -26.17 -6.61
C VAL A 891 -10.19 -26.53 -6.97
N SER A 892 -9.46 -27.10 -6.01
CA SER A 892 -8.19 -27.77 -6.25
C SER A 892 -8.34 -29.24 -5.87
N PHE A 893 -7.88 -30.14 -6.71
CA PHE A 893 -8.01 -31.58 -6.49
C PHE A 893 -6.76 -32.28 -7.01
N ASN A 894 -6.12 -33.08 -6.16
CA ASN A 894 -4.90 -33.81 -6.51
C ASN A 894 -5.00 -35.27 -6.08
N ILE A 895 -4.60 -36.18 -6.98
CA ILE A 895 -4.42 -37.61 -6.70
C ILE A 895 -2.95 -37.97 -6.92
N ARG A 896 -2.30 -38.48 -5.87
CA ARG A 896 -0.88 -38.87 -5.85
C ARG A 896 -0.67 -40.29 -5.27
N PRO A 897 -0.81 -41.34 -6.09
CA PRO A 897 -0.56 -42.75 -5.72
C PRO A 897 0.80 -43.02 -5.06
N SER A 898 1.85 -42.33 -5.50
CA SER A 898 3.22 -42.48 -4.98
C SER A 898 3.38 -42.17 -3.48
N THR A 899 2.44 -41.44 -2.88
CA THR A 899 2.48 -41.10 -1.45
C THR A 899 2.24 -42.31 -0.54
N ILE A 900 1.43 -43.27 -1.00
CA ILE A 900 1.13 -44.53 -0.30
C ILE A 900 1.98 -45.68 -0.87
N ILE A 901 2.09 -45.75 -2.20
CA ILE A 901 2.75 -46.87 -2.89
C ILE A 901 4.26 -46.58 -2.99
N ARG A 902 4.97 -46.70 -1.87
CA ARG A 902 6.44 -46.51 -1.85
C ARG A 902 7.20 -47.69 -2.46
N ASN A 903 6.80 -48.91 -2.08
CA ASN A 903 7.41 -50.18 -2.53
C ASN A 903 6.34 -51.07 -3.18
N PRO A 904 5.99 -50.86 -4.46
CA PRO A 904 4.95 -51.63 -5.14
C PRO A 904 5.37 -53.09 -5.32
N LYS A 905 4.62 -54.03 -4.72
CA LYS A 905 4.86 -55.48 -4.84
C LYS A 905 4.22 -56.11 -6.08
N THR A 906 3.08 -55.56 -6.55
CA THR A 906 2.32 -56.08 -7.70
C THR A 906 2.50 -55.20 -8.95
N THR A 907 2.31 -55.77 -10.14
CA THR A 907 2.34 -55.03 -11.42
C THR A 907 1.33 -53.89 -11.46
N LEU A 908 0.12 -54.12 -10.94
CA LEU A 908 -0.91 -53.09 -10.81
C LEU A 908 -0.46 -51.92 -9.91
N ALA A 909 0.21 -52.20 -8.79
CA ALA A 909 0.74 -51.16 -7.91
C ALA A 909 1.90 -50.38 -8.56
N LYS A 910 2.73 -51.04 -9.37
CA LYS A 910 3.77 -50.38 -10.17
C LYS A 910 3.15 -49.43 -11.20
N PHE A 911 2.09 -49.87 -11.88
CA PHE A 911 1.35 -49.03 -12.83
C PHE A 911 0.59 -47.88 -12.14
N ALA A 912 -0.05 -48.10 -10.99
CA ALA A 912 -0.74 -47.04 -10.29
C ALA A 912 0.21 -45.95 -9.77
N ARG A 913 1.41 -46.33 -9.30
CA ARG A 913 2.41 -45.41 -8.73
C ARG A 913 2.88 -44.32 -9.69
N ILE A 914 2.90 -44.60 -10.99
CA ILE A 914 3.51 -43.73 -12.00
C ILE A 914 2.60 -42.60 -12.47
N TRP A 915 1.30 -42.66 -12.17
CA TRP A 915 0.35 -41.61 -12.51
C TRP A 915 0.23 -40.56 -11.42
N MET A 916 -0.05 -39.31 -11.81
CA MET A 916 -0.50 -38.26 -10.92
C MET A 916 -1.55 -37.41 -11.64
N PHE A 917 -2.60 -37.02 -10.92
CA PHE A 917 -3.70 -36.22 -11.45
C PHE A 917 -3.80 -34.93 -10.66
N GLN A 918 -3.96 -33.81 -11.36
CA GLN A 918 -4.14 -32.49 -10.77
C GLN A 918 -5.21 -31.73 -11.54
N THR A 919 -6.25 -31.32 -10.84
CA THR A 919 -7.33 -30.47 -11.37
C THR A 919 -7.38 -29.18 -10.57
N ALA A 920 -7.45 -28.06 -11.27
CA ALA A 920 -7.69 -26.74 -10.72
C ALA A 920 -8.83 -26.08 -11.51
N VAL A 921 -9.84 -25.60 -10.79
CA VAL A 921 -11.00 -24.89 -11.35
C VAL A 921 -11.16 -23.60 -10.57
N ARG A 922 -11.29 -22.48 -11.26
CA ARG A 922 -11.67 -21.19 -10.69
C ARG A 922 -12.77 -20.59 -11.56
N LEU A 923 -13.94 -20.37 -11.00
CA LEU A 923 -15.07 -19.71 -11.63
C LEU A 923 -15.42 -18.48 -10.81
N ASP A 924 -15.50 -17.33 -11.45
CA ASP A 924 -16.01 -16.08 -10.88
C ASP A 924 -17.03 -15.52 -11.86
N ASN A 925 -18.31 -15.82 -11.60
CA ASN A 925 -19.42 -15.45 -12.46
C ASN A 925 -20.16 -14.28 -11.82
N LYS A 926 -20.32 -13.17 -12.55
CA LYS A 926 -21.10 -12.00 -12.13
C LYS A 926 -22.28 -11.84 -13.09
N THR A 927 -23.47 -12.09 -12.59
CA THR A 927 -24.70 -12.12 -13.40
C THR A 927 -25.63 -10.98 -12.99
N ALA A 928 -26.40 -10.46 -13.94
CA ALA A 928 -27.45 -9.50 -13.64
C ALA A 928 -28.54 -10.13 -12.76
N ASP A 929 -29.17 -9.30 -11.92
CA ASP A 929 -30.24 -9.73 -11.03
C ASP A 929 -31.53 -10.01 -11.84
N ASN A 930 -31.79 -11.29 -12.12
CA ASN A 930 -33.00 -11.78 -12.80
C ASN A 930 -33.88 -12.67 -11.88
N LYS A 931 -33.53 -12.76 -10.58
CA LYS A 931 -34.18 -13.62 -9.57
C LYS A 931 -34.20 -15.13 -9.86
N ASP A 932 -33.43 -15.62 -10.82
CA ASP A 932 -33.30 -17.06 -11.08
C ASP A 932 -32.43 -17.73 -10.01
N LEU A 933 -32.97 -18.76 -9.38
CA LEU A 933 -32.27 -19.57 -8.38
C LEU A 933 -31.08 -20.34 -9.00
N ASN A 934 -31.12 -20.66 -10.30
CA ASN A 934 -30.02 -21.31 -10.99
C ASN A 934 -28.75 -20.45 -11.00
N ASN A 935 -28.87 -19.13 -10.86
CA ASN A 935 -27.71 -18.26 -10.80
C ASN A 935 -26.87 -18.49 -9.54
N TYR A 936 -27.40 -19.11 -8.48
CA TYR A 936 -26.63 -19.50 -7.30
C TYR A 936 -25.88 -20.83 -7.50
N ASN A 937 -26.03 -21.49 -8.64
CA ASN A 937 -25.28 -22.69 -8.95
C ASN A 937 -24.03 -22.29 -9.75
N PRO A 938 -22.82 -22.41 -9.18
CA PRO A 938 -21.59 -22.02 -9.88
C PRO A 938 -21.26 -22.92 -11.08
N LEU A 939 -21.91 -24.08 -11.22
CA LEU A 939 -21.71 -25.03 -12.32
C LEU A 939 -22.76 -24.89 -13.42
N PHE A 940 -23.76 -24.02 -13.24
CA PHE A 940 -24.79 -23.78 -14.26
C PHE A 940 -24.22 -22.94 -15.40
N ASP A 941 -24.61 -23.27 -16.63
CA ASP A 941 -24.23 -22.50 -17.82
C ASP A 941 -25.11 -21.26 -17.91
N VAL A 942 -24.55 -20.09 -17.60
CA VAL A 942 -25.29 -18.83 -17.54
C VAL A 942 -25.44 -18.28 -18.95
N HIS A 943 -26.68 -17.97 -19.35
CA HIS A 943 -26.97 -17.31 -20.62
C HIS A 943 -26.20 -15.97 -20.76
N ASP A 944 -25.62 -15.74 -21.94
CA ASP A 944 -24.81 -14.55 -22.26
C ASP A 944 -25.53 -13.21 -22.05
N THR A 945 -26.86 -13.18 -22.10
CA THR A 945 -27.67 -11.97 -21.92
C THR A 945 -27.69 -11.48 -20.47
N VAL A 946 -27.45 -12.37 -19.50
CA VAL A 946 -27.47 -12.08 -18.07
C VAL A 946 -26.05 -11.99 -17.50
N LEU A 947 -25.05 -12.56 -18.19
CA LEU A 947 -23.66 -12.54 -17.75
C LEU A 947 -23.04 -11.14 -17.96
N ILE A 948 -22.65 -10.48 -16.86
CA ILE A 948 -22.07 -9.12 -16.89
C ILE A 948 -20.54 -9.19 -16.94
N ALA A 949 -19.95 -10.05 -16.11
CA ALA A 949 -18.52 -10.31 -16.12
C ALA A 949 -18.25 -11.75 -15.71
N ASN A 950 -17.14 -12.30 -16.20
CA ASN A 950 -16.77 -13.69 -15.96
C ASN A 950 -15.26 -13.87 -15.91
N THR A 951 -14.79 -14.75 -15.02
CA THR A 951 -13.48 -15.38 -15.15
C THR A 951 -13.60 -16.87 -14.84
N ARG A 952 -13.49 -17.69 -15.87
CA ARG A 952 -13.45 -19.14 -15.79
C ARG A 952 -12.07 -19.63 -16.18
N ASN A 953 -11.43 -20.39 -15.30
CA ASN A 953 -10.16 -21.03 -15.53
C ASN A 953 -10.27 -22.49 -15.08
N LEU A 954 -10.13 -23.40 -16.03
CA LEU A 954 -10.11 -24.84 -15.80
C LEU A 954 -8.78 -25.38 -16.32
N ARG A 955 -8.00 -26.01 -15.44
CA ARG A 955 -6.76 -26.69 -15.80
C ARG A 955 -6.77 -28.11 -15.23
N GLN A 956 -6.61 -29.09 -16.10
CA GLN A 956 -6.43 -30.49 -15.71
C GLN A 956 -5.10 -30.98 -16.25
N SER A 957 -4.26 -31.53 -15.38
CA SER A 957 -2.97 -32.10 -15.74
C SER A 957 -2.89 -33.54 -15.29
N VAL A 958 -2.54 -34.42 -16.22
CA VAL A 958 -2.26 -35.84 -15.99
C VAL A 958 -0.79 -36.06 -16.25
N PHE A 959 -0.08 -36.58 -15.25
CA PHE A 959 1.34 -36.87 -15.35
C PHE A 959 1.56 -38.37 -15.33
N LEU A 960 2.43 -38.84 -16.22
CA LEU A 960 2.93 -40.20 -16.30
C LEU A 960 4.44 -40.17 -16.06
N ASN A 961 4.91 -40.92 -15.07
CA ASN A 961 6.33 -41.06 -14.75
C ASN A 961 7.07 -39.73 -14.55
N GLN A 962 6.41 -38.72 -13.94
CA GLN A 962 6.97 -37.38 -13.75
C GLN A 962 8.38 -37.37 -13.11
N SER A 963 8.65 -38.32 -12.21
CA SER A 963 9.93 -38.47 -11.51
C SER A 963 10.93 -39.43 -12.18
N SER A 964 10.58 -40.05 -13.31
CA SER A 964 11.43 -41.05 -13.98
C SER A 964 12.52 -40.39 -14.82
N ALA A 965 13.76 -40.85 -14.68
CA ALA A 965 14.89 -40.34 -15.45
C ALA A 965 14.94 -40.85 -16.91
N VAL A 966 14.06 -41.77 -17.33
CA VAL A 966 14.11 -42.36 -18.69
C VAL A 966 12.99 -41.82 -19.57
N PHE A 967 11.75 -41.91 -19.11
CA PHE A 967 10.57 -41.47 -19.86
C PHE A 967 9.60 -40.77 -18.94
N GLY A 968 9.04 -39.66 -19.38
CA GLY A 968 7.92 -39.00 -18.71
C GLY A 968 7.02 -38.36 -19.75
N MET A 969 5.73 -38.29 -19.44
CA MET A 969 4.73 -37.66 -20.30
C MET A 969 3.76 -36.89 -19.43
N ASP A 970 3.32 -35.73 -19.88
CA ASP A 970 2.26 -34.97 -19.26
C ASP A 970 1.25 -34.51 -20.31
N TYR A 971 -0.02 -34.60 -19.94
CA TYR A 971 -1.14 -34.11 -20.72
C TYR A 971 -1.82 -33.01 -19.91
N THR A 972 -1.95 -31.83 -20.50
CA THR A 972 -2.63 -30.70 -19.88
C THR A 972 -3.78 -30.22 -20.75
N TYR A 973 -4.96 -30.20 -20.17
CA TYR A 973 -6.16 -29.57 -20.72
C TYR A 973 -6.37 -28.22 -20.03
N THR A 974 -6.57 -27.16 -20.81
CA THR A 974 -6.85 -25.80 -20.32
C THR A 974 -8.06 -25.23 -21.02
N ASP A 975 -8.98 -24.63 -20.26
CA ASP A 975 -10.13 -23.87 -20.76
C ASP A 975 -10.25 -22.59 -19.91
N ASN A 976 -9.91 -21.47 -20.54
CA ASN A 976 -9.92 -20.14 -19.93
C ASN A 976 -10.88 -19.25 -20.70
N ASN A 977 -11.89 -18.72 -20.01
CA ASN A 977 -12.80 -17.72 -20.55
C ASN A 977 -12.83 -16.51 -19.63
N SER A 978 -12.80 -15.31 -20.20
CA SER A 978 -12.89 -14.07 -19.46
C SER A 978 -13.82 -13.10 -20.20
N ARG A 979 -14.76 -12.52 -19.48
CA ARG A 979 -15.65 -11.47 -19.96
C ARG A 979 -15.50 -10.25 -19.07
N GLN A 980 -15.26 -9.10 -19.67
CA GLN A 980 -15.09 -7.84 -18.95
C GLN A 980 -16.13 -6.82 -19.38
N LEU A 981 -16.63 -6.05 -18.40
CA LEU A 981 -17.53 -4.92 -18.63
C LEU A 981 -16.71 -3.62 -18.75
N LEU A 982 -16.64 -3.08 -19.97
CA LEU A 982 -16.01 -1.79 -20.25
C LEU A 982 -17.07 -0.71 -20.48
N LEU A 983 -16.67 0.56 -20.40
CA LEU A 983 -17.54 1.68 -20.77
C LEU A 983 -18.03 1.55 -22.23
N ASN A 984 -17.16 1.06 -23.12
CA ASN A 984 -17.46 0.76 -24.52
C ASN A 984 -18.14 -0.62 -24.72
N GLY A 985 -18.74 -1.24 -23.70
CA GLY A 985 -19.44 -2.53 -23.81
C GLY A 985 -18.59 -3.73 -23.39
N PHE A 986 -18.99 -4.94 -23.80
CA PHE A 986 -18.31 -6.17 -23.38
C PHE A 986 -17.09 -6.51 -24.24
N GLU A 987 -16.06 -7.06 -23.59
CA GLU A 987 -14.91 -7.72 -24.24
C GLU A 987 -14.76 -9.14 -23.67
N ASP A 988 -14.84 -10.14 -24.55
CA ASP A 988 -14.68 -11.56 -24.26
C ASP A 988 -13.36 -12.08 -24.80
N ARG A 989 -12.67 -12.90 -24.01
CA ARG A 989 -11.45 -13.61 -24.39
C ARG A 989 -11.61 -15.07 -24.02
N SER A 990 -11.29 -15.96 -24.96
CA SER A 990 -11.34 -17.41 -24.74
C SER A 990 -10.04 -18.07 -25.18
N LEU A 991 -9.62 -19.08 -24.42
CA LEU A 991 -8.50 -19.95 -24.75
C LEU A 991 -8.84 -21.36 -24.32
N PHE A 992 -8.95 -22.24 -25.30
CA PHE A 992 -9.06 -23.68 -25.13
C PHE A 992 -7.79 -24.34 -25.64
N SER A 993 -7.20 -25.27 -24.90
CA SER A 993 -6.01 -25.98 -25.37
C SER A 993 -5.84 -27.38 -24.80
N HIS A 994 -5.38 -28.29 -25.65
CA HIS A 994 -4.81 -29.59 -25.29
C HIS A 994 -3.30 -29.55 -25.54
N GLU A 995 -2.51 -29.79 -24.50
CA GLU A 995 -1.05 -29.88 -24.57
C GLU A 995 -0.61 -31.29 -24.19
N ILE A 996 0.18 -31.93 -25.05
CA ILE A 996 0.87 -33.19 -24.75
C ILE A 996 2.36 -32.91 -24.80
N ARG A 997 3.04 -33.18 -23.69
CA ARG A 997 4.48 -33.07 -23.56
C ARG A 997 5.05 -34.44 -23.23
N ASP A 998 5.99 -34.91 -24.05
CA ASP A 998 6.72 -36.14 -23.78
C ASP A 998 8.22 -35.88 -23.73
N ARG A 999 8.89 -36.65 -22.89
CA ARG A 999 10.33 -36.63 -22.66
C ARG A 999 10.84 -38.06 -22.69
N ILE A 1000 11.77 -38.36 -23.58
CA ILE A 1000 12.41 -39.67 -23.72
C ILE A 1000 13.92 -39.48 -23.70
N ASN A 1001 14.61 -40.04 -22.71
CA ASN A 1001 16.06 -40.13 -22.68
C ASN A 1001 16.48 -41.47 -23.32
N ILE A 1002 16.83 -41.45 -24.61
CA ILE A 1002 17.18 -42.64 -25.41
C ILE A 1002 18.51 -43.24 -24.93
N LEU A 1003 19.49 -42.37 -24.71
CA LEU A 1003 20.80 -42.68 -24.14
C LEU A 1003 21.06 -41.71 -22.99
N LYS A 1004 22.08 -41.97 -22.16
CA LYS A 1004 22.51 -41.00 -21.13
C LYS A 1004 22.79 -39.60 -21.72
N SER A 1005 23.20 -39.54 -22.98
CA SER A 1005 23.60 -38.33 -23.68
C SER A 1005 22.57 -37.82 -24.70
N TRP A 1006 21.45 -38.50 -24.94
CA TRP A 1006 20.46 -38.12 -25.95
C TRP A 1006 19.05 -38.12 -25.37
N ALA A 1007 18.34 -37.02 -25.55
CA ALA A 1007 16.96 -36.87 -25.14
C ALA A 1007 16.10 -36.32 -26.28
N ILE A 1008 14.86 -36.75 -26.39
CA ILE A 1008 13.85 -36.17 -27.25
C ILE A 1008 12.78 -35.59 -26.36
N ASN A 1009 12.44 -34.32 -26.59
CA ASN A 1009 11.25 -33.70 -26.02
C ASN A 1009 10.31 -33.35 -27.16
N ASN A 1010 9.06 -33.80 -27.11
CA ASN A 1010 8.03 -33.31 -28.03
C ASN A 1010 6.96 -32.55 -27.26
N LEU A 1011 6.41 -31.52 -27.90
CA LEU A 1011 5.32 -30.70 -27.41
C LEU A 1011 4.29 -30.58 -28.53
N ASN A 1012 3.11 -31.17 -28.33
CA ASN A 1012 2.02 -31.11 -29.28
C ASN A 1012 0.88 -30.31 -28.66
N THR A 1013 0.48 -29.24 -29.32
CA THR A 1013 -0.56 -28.31 -28.84
C THR A 1013 -1.65 -28.18 -29.88
N TYR A 1014 -2.88 -28.46 -29.47
CA TYR A 1014 -4.07 -28.04 -30.20
C TYR A 1014 -4.77 -26.96 -29.39
N SER A 1015 -5.09 -25.81 -29.98
CA SER A 1015 -5.75 -24.73 -29.26
C SER A 1015 -6.74 -23.94 -30.11
N ARG A 1016 -7.70 -23.30 -29.43
CA ARG A 1016 -8.61 -22.30 -30.00
C ARG A 1016 -8.53 -21.05 -29.15
N LYS A 1017 -8.14 -19.93 -29.76
CA LYS A 1017 -8.00 -18.63 -29.10
C LYS A 1017 -9.00 -17.66 -29.72
N GLY A 1018 -9.88 -17.09 -28.90
CA GLY A 1018 -10.91 -16.15 -29.35
C GLY A 1018 -10.83 -14.79 -28.66
N ASN A 1019 -11.19 -13.76 -29.40
CA ASN A 1019 -11.43 -12.41 -28.89
C ASN A 1019 -12.73 -11.87 -29.50
N ARG A 1020 -13.59 -11.26 -28.68
CA ARG A 1020 -14.85 -10.64 -29.15
C ARG A 1020 -15.07 -9.33 -28.41
N SER A 1021 -15.15 -8.23 -29.14
CA SER A 1021 -15.55 -6.92 -28.64
C SER A 1021 -16.93 -6.56 -29.18
N GLN A 1022 -17.78 -6.00 -28.31
CA GLN A 1022 -19.08 -5.49 -28.71
C GLN A 1022 -18.97 -4.18 -29.53
N PHE A 1023 -17.97 -3.36 -29.27
CA PHE A 1023 -17.81 -2.03 -29.89
C PHE A 1023 -16.77 -2.03 -31.02
N PHE A 1024 -15.72 -2.85 -30.93
CA PHE A 1024 -14.67 -2.94 -31.93
C PHE A 1024 -14.73 -4.27 -32.70
N SER A 1025 -15.64 -4.37 -33.66
CA SER A 1025 -15.85 -5.60 -34.45
C SER A 1025 -14.61 -6.06 -35.24
N ASN A 1026 -13.73 -5.12 -35.62
CA ASN A 1026 -12.47 -5.41 -36.31
C ASN A 1026 -11.46 -6.20 -35.46
N ARG A 1027 -11.68 -6.31 -34.14
CA ARG A 1027 -10.86 -7.11 -33.22
C ARG A 1027 -11.42 -8.50 -32.95
N ASN A 1028 -12.53 -8.88 -33.61
CA ASN A 1028 -13.18 -10.16 -33.39
C ASN A 1028 -12.51 -11.26 -34.20
N TYR A 1029 -12.08 -12.35 -33.55
CA TYR A 1029 -11.51 -13.51 -34.22
C TYR A 1029 -11.63 -14.77 -33.37
N MET A 1030 -11.45 -15.92 -34.03
CA MET A 1030 -11.37 -17.23 -33.40
C MET A 1030 -10.31 -18.04 -34.15
N ILE A 1031 -9.11 -18.14 -33.60
CA ILE A 1031 -7.98 -18.78 -34.25
C ILE A 1031 -7.82 -20.20 -33.71
N GLU A 1032 -8.07 -21.18 -34.55
CA GLU A 1032 -7.71 -22.58 -34.30
C GLU A 1032 -6.26 -22.81 -34.69
N THR A 1033 -5.47 -23.37 -33.77
CA THR A 1033 -4.05 -23.61 -33.95
C THR A 1033 -3.72 -25.08 -33.68
N PHE A 1034 -3.03 -25.72 -34.61
CA PHE A 1034 -2.34 -26.99 -34.40
C PHE A 1034 -0.84 -26.75 -34.45
N GLU A 1035 -0.12 -27.16 -33.42
CA GLU A 1035 1.31 -26.95 -33.28
C GLU A 1035 2.00 -28.24 -32.82
N THR A 1036 3.10 -28.60 -33.47
CA THR A 1036 3.97 -29.70 -33.04
C THR A 1036 5.42 -29.19 -33.01
N GLU A 1037 6.05 -29.28 -31.84
CA GLU A 1037 7.44 -28.92 -31.61
C GLU A 1037 8.21 -30.17 -31.17
N SER A 1038 9.17 -30.59 -31.98
CA SER A 1038 10.09 -31.69 -31.68
C SER A 1038 11.49 -31.15 -31.40
N LYS A 1039 12.05 -31.54 -30.26
CA LYS A 1039 13.35 -31.08 -29.77
C LYS A 1039 14.27 -32.26 -29.49
N LEU A 1040 15.25 -32.49 -30.36
CA LEU A 1040 16.29 -33.49 -30.19
C LEU A 1040 17.48 -32.87 -29.45
N ILE A 1041 17.76 -33.35 -28.25
CA ILE A 1041 18.77 -32.83 -27.33
C ILE A 1041 19.94 -33.81 -27.24
N PHE A 1042 21.16 -33.32 -27.50
CA PHE A 1042 22.39 -34.03 -27.22
C PHE A 1042 23.10 -33.37 -26.03
N GLN A 1043 23.30 -34.11 -24.95
CA GLN A 1043 23.95 -33.66 -23.71
C GLN A 1043 24.88 -34.74 -23.15
N ASN A 1044 26.10 -34.86 -23.70
CA ASN A 1044 27.09 -35.87 -23.27
C ASN A 1044 27.79 -35.55 -21.93
N SER A 1045 27.70 -34.31 -21.46
CA SER A 1045 28.23 -33.89 -20.15
C SER A 1045 27.34 -32.81 -19.56
N THR A 1046 27.63 -32.39 -18.33
CA THR A 1046 26.99 -31.20 -17.73
C THR A 1046 27.36 -29.90 -18.45
N ASN A 1047 28.41 -29.92 -19.28
CA ASN A 1047 29.02 -28.71 -19.81
C ASN A 1047 28.51 -28.30 -21.19
N TYR A 1048 27.90 -29.20 -21.95
CA TYR A 1048 27.48 -28.89 -23.31
C TYR A 1048 26.17 -29.60 -23.65
N ARG A 1049 25.23 -28.84 -24.22
CA ARG A 1049 23.93 -29.29 -24.67
C ARG A 1049 23.61 -28.64 -26.02
N ILE A 1050 23.47 -29.44 -27.06
CA ILE A 1050 22.88 -28.99 -28.34
C ILE A 1050 21.42 -29.44 -28.35
N ALA A 1051 20.53 -28.62 -28.90
CA ALA A 1051 19.22 -29.09 -29.31
C ALA A 1051 18.88 -28.63 -30.73
N GLY A 1052 18.51 -29.56 -31.60
CA GLY A 1052 17.79 -29.26 -32.84
C GLY A 1052 16.30 -29.15 -32.56
N ILE A 1053 15.66 -28.10 -33.05
CA ILE A 1053 14.24 -27.80 -32.84
C ILE A 1053 13.57 -27.76 -34.21
N TYR A 1054 12.45 -28.47 -34.36
CA TYR A 1054 11.56 -28.30 -35.49
C TYR A 1054 10.16 -28.04 -34.96
N LYS A 1055 9.54 -26.95 -35.41
CA LYS A 1055 8.21 -26.53 -35.00
C LYS A 1055 7.35 -26.26 -36.23
N TYR A 1056 6.27 -27.02 -36.38
CA TYR A 1056 5.24 -26.79 -37.37
C TYR A 1056 4.01 -26.19 -36.68
N SER A 1057 3.46 -25.11 -37.22
CA SER A 1057 2.24 -24.47 -36.72
C SER A 1057 1.30 -24.15 -37.86
N GLU A 1058 0.05 -24.60 -37.75
CA GLU A 1058 -1.04 -24.26 -38.65
C GLU A 1058 -2.09 -23.48 -37.87
N LYS A 1059 -2.35 -22.24 -38.28
CA LYS A 1059 -3.35 -21.35 -37.69
C LYS A 1059 -4.44 -21.07 -38.71
N ARG A 1060 -5.71 -21.18 -38.31
CA ARG A 1060 -6.89 -20.88 -39.15
C ARG A 1060 -7.86 -20.00 -38.37
N ASN A 1061 -8.27 -18.87 -38.96
CA ASN A 1061 -9.38 -18.10 -38.41
C ASN A 1061 -10.69 -18.79 -38.80
N ILE A 1062 -11.46 -19.21 -37.80
CA ILE A 1062 -12.75 -19.89 -37.97
C ILE A 1062 -13.92 -19.02 -37.50
N TYR A 1063 -13.68 -17.71 -37.32
CA TYR A 1063 -14.73 -16.77 -36.94
C TYR A 1063 -15.66 -16.52 -38.14
N GLU A 1064 -16.96 -16.80 -37.96
CA GLU A 1064 -17.99 -16.66 -39.00
C GLU A 1064 -17.63 -17.38 -40.31
N SER A 1065 -17.36 -16.64 -41.39
CA SER A 1065 -16.97 -17.12 -42.73
C SER A 1065 -15.57 -16.68 -43.14
N ALA A 1066 -14.74 -16.29 -42.18
CA ALA A 1066 -13.37 -15.84 -42.43
C ALA A 1066 -12.51 -17.01 -42.96
N ASN A 1067 -11.55 -16.72 -43.84
CA ASN A 1067 -10.74 -17.73 -44.53
C ASN A 1067 -9.22 -17.48 -44.37
N GLU A 1068 -8.82 -16.72 -43.36
CA GLU A 1068 -7.40 -16.49 -43.09
C GLU A 1068 -6.72 -17.77 -42.55
N LYS A 1069 -5.61 -18.15 -43.17
CA LYS A 1069 -4.81 -19.33 -42.85
C LYS A 1069 -3.33 -18.97 -42.89
N ALA A 1070 -2.61 -19.31 -41.83
CA ALA A 1070 -1.16 -19.22 -41.73
C ALA A 1070 -0.56 -20.61 -41.52
N ILE A 1071 0.47 -20.95 -42.30
CA ILE A 1071 1.33 -22.12 -42.08
C ILE A 1071 2.72 -21.59 -41.75
N ILE A 1072 3.24 -21.97 -40.59
CA ILE A 1072 4.51 -21.50 -40.05
C ILE A 1072 5.41 -22.72 -39.83
N ASN A 1073 6.54 -22.76 -40.53
CA ASN A 1073 7.58 -23.76 -40.33
C ASN A 1073 8.79 -23.09 -39.68
N ASN A 1074 9.16 -23.53 -38.48
CA ASN A 1074 10.32 -23.05 -37.76
C ASN A 1074 11.36 -24.19 -37.62
N VAL A 1075 12.57 -23.95 -38.13
CA VAL A 1075 13.75 -24.77 -37.89
C VAL A 1075 14.71 -24.00 -36.99
N GLY A 1076 14.97 -24.53 -35.80
CA GLY A 1076 15.80 -23.88 -34.79
C GLY A 1076 17.00 -24.73 -34.36
N LEU A 1077 18.08 -24.06 -33.97
CA LEU A 1077 19.26 -24.65 -33.32
C LEU A 1077 19.52 -23.94 -32.00
N GLU A 1078 19.51 -24.67 -30.88
CA GLU A 1078 19.90 -24.18 -29.55
C GLU A 1078 21.22 -24.82 -29.12
N ILE A 1079 22.18 -24.01 -28.70
CA ILE A 1079 23.47 -24.45 -28.17
C ILE A 1079 23.63 -23.84 -26.78
N ARG A 1080 23.76 -24.69 -25.77
CA ARG A 1080 24.05 -24.30 -24.40
C ARG A 1080 25.39 -24.86 -23.95
N PHE A 1081 26.32 -23.99 -23.66
CA PHE A 1081 27.63 -24.32 -23.12
C PHE A 1081 27.74 -23.80 -21.70
N ASN A 1082 27.77 -24.69 -20.72
CA ASN A 1082 27.95 -24.39 -19.30
C ASN A 1082 29.36 -24.80 -18.90
N GLN A 1083 30.14 -23.92 -18.33
CA GLN A 1083 31.44 -24.26 -17.79
C GLN A 1083 31.49 -23.77 -16.35
N THR A 1084 31.71 -24.68 -15.41
CA THR A 1084 31.90 -24.38 -13.99
C THR A 1084 32.91 -23.24 -13.87
N GLU A 1085 32.57 -22.19 -13.10
CA GLU A 1085 33.35 -20.95 -12.90
C GLU A 1085 33.59 -20.05 -14.14
N LYS A 1086 33.37 -20.53 -15.38
CA LYS A 1086 33.56 -19.74 -16.61
C LYS A 1086 32.26 -19.23 -17.25
N GLY A 1087 31.09 -19.67 -16.77
CA GLY A 1087 29.76 -19.16 -17.15
C GLY A 1087 28.93 -20.12 -18.04
N SER A 1088 27.75 -19.67 -18.44
CA SER A 1088 26.79 -20.33 -19.31
C SER A 1088 26.53 -19.45 -20.53
N LEU A 1089 26.83 -19.97 -21.72
CA LEU A 1089 26.48 -19.37 -23.00
C LEU A 1089 25.28 -20.14 -23.57
N ASN A 1090 24.23 -19.45 -23.97
CA ASN A 1090 23.07 -19.98 -24.67
C ASN A 1090 22.92 -19.23 -26.00
N ALA A 1091 23.00 -19.94 -27.11
CA ALA A 1091 22.78 -19.39 -28.44
C ALA A 1091 21.58 -20.10 -29.07
N ARG A 1092 20.64 -19.35 -29.63
CA ARG A 1092 19.48 -19.88 -30.35
C ARG A 1092 19.37 -19.15 -31.68
N ALA A 1093 19.17 -19.88 -32.76
CA ALA A 1093 18.84 -19.31 -34.06
C ALA A 1093 17.65 -20.07 -34.63
N ASP A 1094 16.67 -19.35 -35.15
CA ASP A 1094 15.45 -19.88 -35.76
C ASP A 1094 15.30 -19.30 -37.17
N TYR A 1095 15.06 -20.19 -38.13
CA TYR A 1095 14.57 -19.86 -39.47
C TYR A 1095 13.08 -20.15 -39.53
N ILE A 1096 12.27 -19.13 -39.82
CA ILE A 1096 10.82 -19.16 -39.72
C ILE A 1096 10.22 -18.79 -41.08
N LEU A 1097 9.65 -19.77 -41.79
CA LEU A 1097 8.94 -19.55 -43.04
C LEU A 1097 7.43 -19.43 -42.77
N ILE A 1098 6.85 -18.27 -43.10
CA ILE A 1098 5.45 -17.94 -42.86
C ILE A 1098 4.70 -17.83 -44.19
N ASN A 1099 3.79 -18.77 -44.45
CA ASN A 1099 2.86 -18.73 -45.57
C ASN A 1099 1.49 -18.27 -45.09
N TYR A 1100 1.08 -17.05 -45.46
CA TYR A 1100 -0.21 -16.45 -45.11
C TYR A 1100 -1.01 -16.05 -46.36
N ASN A 1101 -2.31 -16.33 -46.37
CA ASN A 1101 -3.17 -16.19 -47.56
C ASN A 1101 -4.01 -14.89 -47.60
N SER A 1102 -3.95 -14.01 -46.59
CA SER A 1102 -4.74 -12.78 -46.50
C SER A 1102 -3.86 -11.52 -46.29
N ASP A 1103 -4.48 -10.37 -46.08
CA ASP A 1103 -3.81 -9.09 -45.79
C ASP A 1103 -3.15 -9.08 -44.40
N ALA A 1104 -1.91 -8.64 -44.33
CA ALA A 1104 -1.08 -8.61 -43.12
C ALA A 1104 -1.29 -7.34 -42.26
N ASN A 1105 -2.27 -6.50 -42.59
CA ASN A 1105 -2.62 -5.30 -41.83
C ASN A 1105 -3.98 -5.41 -41.10
N SER A 1106 -4.10 -6.39 -40.21
CA SER A 1106 -5.30 -6.59 -39.38
C SER A 1106 -4.96 -7.15 -37.99
N PRO A 1107 -5.81 -6.92 -36.96
CA PRO A 1107 -5.66 -7.56 -35.65
C PRO A 1107 -5.48 -9.08 -35.71
N VAL A 1108 -6.23 -9.73 -36.61
CA VAL A 1108 -6.16 -11.19 -36.84
C VAL A 1108 -4.79 -11.59 -37.38
N SER A 1109 -4.29 -10.89 -38.39
CA SER A 1109 -2.96 -11.16 -38.95
C SER A 1109 -1.84 -10.92 -37.93
N PHE A 1110 -1.94 -9.88 -37.10
CA PHE A 1110 -0.94 -9.60 -36.06
C PHE A 1110 -0.81 -10.76 -35.06
N GLU A 1111 -1.95 -11.32 -34.63
CA GLU A 1111 -2.01 -12.48 -33.74
C GLU A 1111 -1.60 -13.79 -34.44
N MET A 1112 -2.02 -14.01 -35.69
CA MET A 1112 -1.66 -15.22 -36.44
C MET A 1112 -0.16 -15.27 -36.78
N LEU A 1113 0.44 -14.14 -37.15
CA LEU A 1113 1.84 -14.10 -37.59
C LEU A 1113 2.83 -13.85 -36.42
N ASN A 1114 2.33 -13.71 -35.19
CA ASN A 1114 3.13 -13.37 -34.01
C ASN A 1114 4.00 -12.11 -34.23
N SER A 1115 3.44 -11.08 -34.87
CA SER A 1115 4.17 -9.85 -35.23
C SER A 1115 5.40 -10.02 -36.16
N LEU A 1116 5.40 -11.09 -36.96
CA LEU A 1116 6.33 -11.31 -38.07
C LEU A 1116 5.62 -11.07 -39.42
N ASN A 1117 6.39 -10.93 -40.50
CA ASN A 1117 5.83 -10.70 -41.84
C ASN A 1117 5.73 -12.01 -42.64
N LYS A 1118 4.86 -12.04 -43.65
CA LYS A 1118 4.78 -13.14 -44.63
C LYS A 1118 6.12 -13.34 -45.34
N GLY A 1119 6.56 -14.59 -45.45
CA GLY A 1119 7.81 -14.99 -46.10
C GLY A 1119 8.88 -15.49 -45.11
N GLU A 1120 10.14 -15.27 -45.45
CA GLU A 1120 11.31 -15.78 -44.73
C GLU A 1120 11.71 -14.84 -43.58
N ASN A 1121 11.58 -15.32 -42.35
CA ASN A 1121 11.95 -14.59 -41.15
C ASN A 1121 13.12 -15.31 -40.46
N TYR A 1122 14.02 -14.53 -39.86
CA TYR A 1122 15.15 -15.03 -39.10
C TYR A 1122 15.14 -14.39 -37.72
N THR A 1123 15.29 -15.18 -36.68
CA THR A 1123 15.50 -14.68 -35.31
C THR A 1123 16.71 -15.36 -34.70
N TRP A 1124 17.52 -14.61 -33.96
CA TRP A 1124 18.63 -15.17 -33.21
C TRP A 1124 18.75 -14.50 -31.85
N GLU A 1125 19.11 -15.30 -30.86
CA GLU A 1125 19.30 -14.91 -29.47
C GLU A 1125 20.64 -15.46 -28.98
N LEU A 1126 21.44 -14.61 -28.35
CA LEU A 1126 22.70 -14.97 -27.70
C LEU A 1126 22.66 -14.45 -26.27
N VAL A 1127 22.65 -15.35 -25.30
CA VAL A 1127 22.67 -15.03 -23.87
C VAL A 1127 23.93 -15.62 -23.25
N TYR A 1128 24.83 -14.77 -22.79
CA TYR A 1128 25.98 -15.16 -22.00
C TYR A 1128 25.77 -14.75 -20.55
N SER A 1129 25.85 -15.68 -19.61
CA SER A 1129 25.79 -15.39 -18.18
C SER A 1129 27.01 -15.97 -17.48
N ARG A 1130 27.63 -15.22 -16.57
CA ARG A 1130 28.79 -15.71 -15.82
C ARG A 1130 28.77 -15.18 -14.41
N ASN A 1131 29.01 -16.05 -13.44
CA ASN A 1131 29.36 -15.63 -12.10
C ASN A 1131 30.84 -15.20 -12.12
N LEU A 1132 31.08 -13.89 -11.98
CA LEU A 1132 32.43 -13.33 -11.90
C LEU A 1132 33.07 -13.64 -10.54
N SER A 1133 32.24 -13.77 -9.50
CA SER A 1133 32.59 -14.23 -8.16
C SER A 1133 31.38 -14.94 -7.54
N THR A 1134 31.48 -15.42 -6.29
CA THR A 1134 30.33 -16.00 -5.57
C THR A 1134 29.14 -15.04 -5.46
N ASN A 1135 29.41 -13.73 -5.49
CA ASN A 1135 28.45 -12.69 -5.15
C ASN A 1135 28.20 -11.74 -6.34
N ILE A 1136 28.75 -12.00 -7.53
CA ILE A 1136 28.55 -11.15 -8.71
C ILE A 1136 28.30 -12.03 -9.94
N GLN A 1137 27.19 -11.75 -10.63
CA GLN A 1137 26.79 -12.33 -11.89
C GLN A 1137 26.71 -11.26 -12.97
N MET A 1138 27.27 -11.54 -14.13
CA MET A 1138 27.10 -10.78 -15.36
C MET A 1138 26.18 -11.57 -16.30
N SER A 1139 25.31 -10.89 -17.03
CA SER A 1139 24.54 -11.45 -18.13
C SER A 1139 24.51 -10.48 -19.30
N ILE A 1140 24.90 -10.93 -20.48
CA ILE A 1140 24.82 -10.19 -21.74
C ILE A 1140 23.81 -10.93 -22.60
N ASN A 1141 22.84 -10.21 -23.15
CA ASN A 1141 21.87 -10.74 -24.09
C ASN A 1141 21.93 -9.95 -25.40
N TYR A 1142 21.81 -10.64 -26.52
CA TYR A 1142 21.73 -10.01 -27.83
C TYR A 1142 20.66 -10.75 -28.62
N ASN A 1143 19.64 -10.01 -29.02
CA ASN A 1143 18.54 -10.48 -29.84
C ASN A 1143 18.60 -9.77 -31.18
N GLY A 1144 18.37 -10.51 -32.25
CA GLY A 1144 18.13 -9.89 -33.54
C GLY A 1144 17.04 -10.60 -34.31
N ARG A 1145 16.37 -9.84 -35.16
CA ARG A 1145 15.34 -10.35 -36.06
C ARG A 1145 15.40 -9.67 -37.40
N LYS A 1146 15.07 -10.42 -38.45
CA LYS A 1146 14.93 -9.93 -39.81
C LYS A 1146 13.65 -10.51 -40.39
N SER A 1147 12.75 -9.62 -40.80
CA SER A 1147 11.53 -9.97 -41.53
C SER A 1147 11.58 -9.43 -42.96
N PRO A 1148 10.80 -9.99 -43.89
CA PRO A 1148 10.70 -9.46 -45.25
C PRO A 1148 10.21 -8.01 -45.24
N GLY A 1149 10.84 -7.15 -46.04
CA GLY A 1149 10.46 -5.73 -46.17
C GLY A 1149 10.86 -4.80 -45.01
N THR A 1150 11.45 -5.31 -43.92
CA THR A 1150 11.90 -4.49 -42.78
C THR A 1150 13.42 -4.48 -42.64
N SER A 1151 14.00 -3.43 -42.07
CA SER A 1151 15.43 -3.45 -41.68
C SER A 1151 15.68 -4.51 -40.61
N ILE A 1152 16.91 -5.04 -40.54
CA ILE A 1152 17.29 -5.95 -39.45
C ILE A 1152 17.13 -5.17 -38.14
N VAL A 1153 16.49 -5.77 -37.13
CA VAL A 1153 16.37 -5.20 -35.79
C VAL A 1153 17.40 -5.87 -34.90
N HIS A 1154 18.20 -5.06 -34.21
CA HIS A 1154 19.25 -5.48 -33.28
C HIS A 1154 18.97 -4.91 -31.91
N ILE A 1155 18.98 -5.76 -30.88
CA ILE A 1155 18.72 -5.40 -29.49
C ILE A 1155 19.80 -6.05 -28.63
N GLY A 1156 20.72 -5.26 -28.12
CA GLY A 1156 21.73 -5.68 -27.15
C GLY A 1156 21.33 -5.28 -25.73
N GLY A 1157 21.69 -6.12 -24.77
CA GLY A 1157 21.54 -5.83 -23.36
C GLY A 1157 22.70 -6.41 -22.56
N ALA A 1158 23.09 -5.71 -21.50
CA ALA A 1158 24.08 -6.18 -20.54
C ALA A 1158 23.62 -5.83 -19.14
N GLN A 1159 23.59 -6.80 -18.24
CA GLN A 1159 23.22 -6.64 -16.84
C GLN A 1159 24.33 -7.20 -15.95
N ILE A 1160 24.69 -6.45 -14.91
CA ILE A 1160 25.50 -6.93 -13.80
C ILE A 1160 24.60 -6.98 -12.57
N ARG A 1161 24.63 -8.10 -11.85
CA ARG A 1161 23.89 -8.35 -10.61
C ARG A 1161 24.85 -8.78 -9.51
N ALA A 1162 24.89 -8.04 -8.42
CA ALA A 1162 25.54 -8.46 -7.19
C ALA A 1162 24.51 -9.12 -6.26
N PHE A 1163 24.86 -10.25 -5.64
CA PHE A 1163 24.08 -10.96 -4.64
C PHE A 1163 24.73 -10.78 -3.26
N PHE A 1164 23.89 -10.68 -2.24
CA PHE A 1164 24.30 -10.43 -0.86
C PHE A 1164 23.89 -11.54 0.07
#